data_AF-A0A1A9MB22-F1
#
_entry.id   AF-A0A1A9MB22-F1
#
_cell.length_a   1.000
_cell.length_b   1.000
_cell.length_c   1.000
_cell.angle_alpha   90.00
_cell.angle_beta   90.00
_cell.angle_gamma   90.00
#
_symmetry.space_group_name_H-M   'P 1'
#
loop_
_entity.id
_entity.type
_entity.pdbx_description
1 polymer ?
#
loop_
_entity_poly.entity_id
_entity_poly.type
_entity_poly.pdbx_seq_one_letter_code
_entity_poly.pdbx_strand_id
1 'polypeptide(L)'
;MLGLGGFIAVYLGLLGWFGWTAYRLVSGLVQGSGGEQAVWLWLVAIGAAFLAVFMTKALIFNKRAERDTRALELSPAEQPELFAFLHRLADEAGAPRPHKVYLSAQVNAGVFYDLSLLNLLLPSRKNLDIGLGLVNVLNLGELKAVLAHEFGHFAQRTMAVGRWVYIAQQIAAHIVGKRDALDKLLATLSRIDLRVAWIGWGLSLIVWSIRSLVEIAFRGVVLAQRALSREMEYQADLVAASLTGSDALVHALHKLEAADDGWQRALRFAGREFAQERPVKDLFAIQSRIIEHMRVVLNDPAHGATPTVPAQAAQAHRLFQNDIAQASQMWATHPPSAAREENLKRRYIACPIDARPAMELLRNAQALREQVSRRLLTGEVSGFVDTAVSLAALEREFAALPLSRRYQGLYLGRSCTRNARTLAELYADPLPDGDLLQALDGLYLPADGQAIEQLRERERQRATLQGLMDGGLRATGGVLTWKGTNLSRAQLPAVIAELDGELQVLRARVSGHDRRCRSVHLAAANRLGGDWPALLRGYLAVLHYTDHTIADLDDAYLLQLQTFHAVIADGRVSAKELRQLVAACNQVQRALRHVYEQAPRLRLNAPLSAALGQECWEQCLPEFRLAEADEHNIDSWMKVAKGWVQVTMEALEALRDASLEQLLQAEDAVAQRLRSGEHTPTTDTPAVAPGDYPVRLPGDVRQRNLKQNLWQRFLAADGLFPSVARVAVAASIVAGVLWAGGSVGLAEVVAYNGLQQTVTVSIDDQTASLPANGRHVFQLPEQASHHISTRTLDGAVIERFDAPSGGHGGQFAYNVAGAALLVNWRASYGSAAEDRTRRLANARWERTTADAVFEEPPAQVSDKGSQYREVLTAVAERPPYQLLGELTPAQDLALMQAHARWDDAQSVYLEQWMQQLHSAAPQALPAIVAERLQRNPQDVVALRAQQDVAAPEQRAQVCAQQTALAAAHPAVSGLQYAAIRCTPNTAARDQAFLSAQQRWPKDPWLQRAAATVHAEQHNLPEAQALYEQAAQSPAMADEVVSMLARLQRYRGQAPDLSALAQRSPSLASALALETGKGTEGTPYQSYHALAGGQLDAAVTEAAPNPDVQARIVRLAAASQGASAALLQQARALDAKAGLDMFTAPTAWALAARQGWPVEPLRDATVRATGEDAAGIMRFFTAVQAGADQQRADAALTGVSLVGRGLAYAMAAVWLGERCPQAWREGAKQLLFSSERPYLG
;
A
#
# COMPACT_ATOMS: atom_id res chain seq x y z
N MET A 1 6.08 21.17 -10.08
CA MET A 1 7.19 20.43 -10.76
C MET A 1 7.66 19.23 -9.93
N LEU A 2 8.05 19.39 -8.66
CA LEU A 2 8.52 18.28 -7.80
C LEU A 2 7.54 17.09 -7.69
N GLY A 3 6.25 17.35 -7.46
CA GLY A 3 5.26 16.26 -7.34
C GLY A 3 5.06 15.43 -8.62
N LEU A 4 5.19 16.07 -9.79
CA LEU A 4 5.07 15.39 -11.08
C LEU A 4 6.36 14.67 -11.48
N GLY A 5 7.53 15.28 -11.21
CA GLY A 5 8.83 14.61 -11.36
C GLY A 5 8.93 13.38 -10.47
N GLY A 6 8.44 13.46 -9.23
CA GLY A 6 8.32 12.32 -8.32
C GLY A 6 7.41 11.23 -8.87
N PHE A 7 6.25 11.58 -9.43
CA PHE A 7 5.36 10.62 -10.08
C PHE A 7 6.03 9.86 -11.24
N ILE A 8 6.69 10.59 -12.16
CA ILE A 8 7.38 9.97 -13.31
C ILE A 8 8.54 9.10 -12.84
N ALA A 9 9.33 9.56 -11.86
CA ALA A 9 10.43 8.79 -11.29
C ALA A 9 9.95 7.49 -10.63
N VAL A 10 8.86 7.54 -9.86
CA VAL A 10 8.24 6.34 -9.26
C VAL A 10 7.73 5.39 -10.33
N TYR A 11 7.05 5.91 -11.36
CA TYR A 11 6.52 5.09 -12.44
C TYR A 11 7.62 4.38 -13.25
N LEU A 12 8.65 5.12 -13.67
CA LEU A 12 9.79 4.56 -14.39
C LEU A 12 10.63 3.64 -13.50
N GLY A 13 10.74 3.95 -12.21
CA GLY A 13 11.38 3.10 -11.20
C GLY A 13 10.66 1.76 -11.06
N LEU A 14 9.33 1.76 -10.94
CA LEU A 14 8.51 0.54 -10.91
C LEU A 14 8.63 -0.27 -12.20
N LEU A 15 8.57 0.39 -13.37
CA LEU A 15 8.75 -0.27 -14.66
C LEU A 15 10.14 -0.93 -14.77
N GLY A 16 11.19 -0.18 -14.44
CA GLY A 16 12.56 -0.67 -14.42
C GLY A 16 12.72 -1.83 -13.45
N TRP A 17 12.11 -1.75 -12.27
CA TRP A 17 12.13 -2.81 -11.26
C TRP A 17 11.45 -4.10 -11.73
N PHE A 18 10.25 -4.04 -12.31
CA PHE A 18 9.56 -5.22 -12.84
C PHE A 18 10.30 -5.80 -14.05
N GLY A 19 10.83 -4.96 -14.94
CA GLY A 19 11.64 -5.39 -16.08
C GLY A 19 12.95 -6.07 -15.64
N TRP A 20 13.66 -5.50 -14.68
CA TRP A 20 14.87 -6.06 -14.10
C TRP A 20 14.59 -7.38 -13.38
N THR A 21 13.54 -7.42 -12.56
CA THR A 21 13.11 -8.65 -11.85
C THR A 21 12.79 -9.78 -12.84
N ALA A 22 12.06 -9.48 -13.91
CA ALA A 22 11.78 -10.47 -14.96
C ALA A 22 13.06 -10.97 -15.64
N TYR A 23 13.96 -10.05 -16.03
CA TYR A 23 15.25 -10.40 -16.63
C TYR A 23 16.11 -11.28 -15.72
N ARG A 24 16.28 -10.87 -14.45
CA ARG A 24 17.04 -11.60 -13.43
C ARG A 24 16.52 -13.03 -13.28
N LEU A 25 15.22 -13.20 -13.05
CA LEU A 25 14.62 -14.52 -12.82
C LEU A 25 14.67 -15.42 -14.06
N VAL A 26 14.44 -14.88 -15.26
CA VAL A 26 14.56 -15.66 -16.51
C VAL A 26 16.02 -16.05 -16.77
N SER A 27 16.98 -15.13 -16.56
CA SER A 27 18.39 -15.41 -16.77
C SER A 27 18.92 -16.52 -15.87
N GLY A 28 18.50 -16.55 -14.59
CA GLY A 28 18.79 -17.65 -13.68
C GLY A 28 18.18 -18.98 -14.16
N LEU A 29 16.87 -18.98 -14.46
CA LEU A 29 16.18 -20.20 -14.91
C LEU A 29 16.79 -20.81 -16.19
N VAL A 30 17.25 -19.99 -17.14
CA VAL A 30 17.93 -20.45 -18.37
C VAL A 30 19.32 -21.04 -18.07
N GLN A 31 19.99 -20.57 -17.01
CA GLN A 31 21.27 -21.12 -16.54
C GLN A 31 21.11 -22.40 -15.70
N GLY A 32 19.88 -22.91 -15.53
CA GLY A 32 19.61 -24.22 -14.90
C GLY A 32 19.46 -24.19 -13.38
N SER A 33 19.34 -23.00 -12.77
CA SER A 33 19.43 -22.79 -11.33
C SER A 33 18.09 -22.89 -10.55
N GLY A 34 17.02 -23.38 -11.18
CA GLY A 34 15.66 -23.34 -10.62
C GLY A 34 15.27 -24.45 -9.63
N GLY A 35 15.96 -25.61 -9.64
CA GLY A 35 15.67 -26.74 -8.77
C GLY A 35 14.18 -27.15 -8.75
N GLU A 36 13.66 -27.55 -7.57
CA GLU A 36 12.24 -27.90 -7.37
C GLU A 36 11.28 -26.67 -7.46
N GLN A 37 11.80 -25.45 -7.32
CA GLN A 37 11.02 -24.21 -7.36
C GLN A 37 10.93 -23.60 -8.76
N ALA A 38 11.49 -24.25 -9.79
CA ALA A 38 11.58 -23.72 -11.15
C ALA A 38 10.21 -23.27 -11.69
N VAL A 39 9.15 -24.03 -11.41
CA VAL A 39 7.77 -23.70 -11.83
C VAL A 39 7.28 -22.40 -11.17
N TRP A 40 7.56 -22.22 -9.87
CA TRP A 40 7.17 -21.01 -9.13
C TRP A 40 7.94 -19.78 -9.63
N LEU A 41 9.24 -19.92 -9.83
CA LEU A 41 10.08 -18.85 -10.37
C LEU A 41 9.66 -18.45 -11.79
N TRP A 42 9.26 -19.41 -12.64
CA TRP A 42 8.68 -19.14 -13.95
C TRP A 42 7.37 -18.35 -13.84
N LEU A 43 6.48 -18.69 -12.90
CA LEU A 43 5.24 -17.96 -12.67
C LEU A 43 5.50 -16.52 -12.22
N VAL A 44 6.45 -16.29 -11.31
CA VAL A 44 6.83 -14.94 -10.84
C VAL A 44 7.49 -14.15 -11.98
N ALA A 45 8.37 -14.77 -12.76
CA ALA A 45 9.02 -14.15 -13.90
C ALA A 45 8.02 -13.73 -14.99
N ILE A 46 7.07 -14.61 -15.33
CA ILE A 46 5.99 -14.33 -16.28
C ILE A 46 5.08 -13.21 -15.74
N GLY A 47 4.76 -13.23 -14.44
CA GLY A 47 3.99 -12.17 -13.79
C GLY A 47 4.69 -10.82 -13.82
N ALA A 48 5.98 -10.76 -13.50
CA ALA A 48 6.79 -9.54 -13.57
C ALA A 48 6.93 -9.03 -15.02
N ALA A 49 7.16 -9.93 -15.99
CA ALA A 49 7.21 -9.58 -17.41
C ALA A 49 5.86 -9.04 -17.90
N PHE A 50 4.75 -9.66 -17.49
CA PHE A 50 3.40 -9.18 -17.79
C PHE A 50 3.18 -7.77 -17.25
N LEU A 51 3.56 -7.49 -15.99
CA LEU A 51 3.44 -6.16 -15.39
C LEU A 51 4.33 -5.13 -16.09
N ALA A 52 5.56 -5.50 -16.45
CA ALA A 52 6.46 -4.64 -17.21
C ALA A 52 5.88 -4.31 -18.61
N VAL A 53 5.33 -5.29 -19.32
CA VAL A 53 4.65 -5.08 -20.61
C VAL A 53 3.39 -4.23 -20.44
N PHE A 54 2.59 -4.50 -19.41
CA PHE A 54 1.38 -3.73 -19.07
C PHE A 54 1.70 -2.25 -18.82
N MET A 55 2.77 -1.95 -18.09
CA MET A 55 3.25 -0.59 -17.86
C MET A 55 3.86 0.03 -19.13
N THR A 56 4.74 -0.70 -19.83
CA THR A 56 5.40 -0.23 -21.06
C THR A 56 4.38 0.15 -22.14
N LYS A 57 3.28 -0.58 -22.22
CA LYS A 57 2.20 -0.30 -23.18
C LYS A 57 1.69 1.14 -23.13
N ALA A 58 1.54 1.70 -21.93
CA ALA A 58 1.07 3.09 -21.78
C ALA A 58 2.05 4.12 -22.37
N LEU A 59 3.31 3.72 -22.55
CA LEU A 59 4.33 4.53 -23.22
C LEU A 59 4.27 4.34 -24.75
N ILE A 60 4.04 3.11 -25.24
CA ILE A 60 4.14 2.81 -26.68
C ILE A 60 2.82 3.04 -27.44
N PHE A 61 1.67 2.69 -26.85
CA PHE A 61 0.37 2.72 -27.52
C PHE A 61 -0.42 3.99 -27.19
N ASN A 62 0.21 5.16 -27.32
CA ASN A 62 -0.56 6.39 -27.51
C ASN A 62 -0.99 6.40 -28.98
N LYS A 63 -2.19 5.85 -29.25
CA LYS A 63 -2.93 6.37 -30.41
C LYS A 63 -2.99 7.88 -30.19
N ARG A 64 -2.58 8.66 -31.20
CA ARG A 64 -2.90 10.09 -31.28
C ARG A 64 -4.29 10.23 -30.71
N ALA A 65 -4.45 10.96 -29.60
CA ALA A 65 -5.77 11.26 -29.09
C ALA A 65 -6.57 11.67 -30.32
N GLU A 66 -7.60 10.89 -30.68
CA GLU A 66 -8.43 11.12 -31.85
C GLU A 66 -9.06 12.48 -31.64
N ARG A 67 -8.38 13.53 -32.09
CA ARG A 67 -8.82 14.90 -32.00
C ARG A 67 -9.06 15.33 -33.42
N ASP A 68 -10.35 15.59 -33.64
CA ASP A 68 -11.02 15.94 -34.88
C ASP A 68 -10.15 15.79 -36.13
N THR A 69 -10.12 14.59 -36.71
CA THR A 69 -9.58 14.34 -38.07
C THR A 69 -10.23 15.23 -39.15
N ARG A 70 -11.18 16.07 -38.75
CA ARG A 70 -11.99 16.99 -39.54
C ARG A 70 -11.45 18.42 -39.58
N ALA A 71 -10.52 18.83 -38.70
CA ALA A 71 -9.91 20.16 -38.75
C ALA A 71 -9.01 20.34 -39.99
N LEU A 72 -9.01 21.53 -40.58
CA LEU A 72 -8.23 21.87 -41.79
C LEU A 72 -6.91 22.55 -41.41
N GLU A 73 -5.77 21.95 -41.75
CA GLU A 73 -4.45 22.61 -41.59
C GLU A 73 -4.31 23.69 -42.67
N LEU A 74 -4.00 24.92 -42.27
CA LEU A 74 -3.77 26.06 -43.16
C LEU A 74 -2.26 26.29 -43.35
N SER A 75 -1.85 26.60 -44.58
CA SER A 75 -0.48 27.03 -44.87
C SER A 75 -0.35 28.54 -45.09
N PRO A 76 0.86 29.13 -44.86
CA PRO A 76 1.11 30.54 -45.14
C PRO A 76 0.88 30.95 -46.61
N ALA A 77 1.00 30.00 -47.55
CA ALA A 77 0.77 30.25 -48.97
C ALA A 77 -0.74 30.36 -49.30
N GLU A 78 -1.57 29.59 -48.61
CA GLU A 78 -3.03 29.60 -48.79
C GLU A 78 -3.68 30.82 -48.12
N GLN A 79 -3.17 31.25 -46.96
CA GLN A 79 -3.76 32.31 -46.13
C GLN A 79 -2.73 33.36 -45.66
N PRO A 80 -2.06 34.09 -46.57
CA PRO A 80 -0.95 34.98 -46.20
C PRO A 80 -1.37 36.15 -45.31
N GLU A 81 -2.59 36.68 -45.48
CA GLU A 81 -3.12 37.77 -44.65
C GLU A 81 -3.32 37.35 -43.19
N LEU A 82 -3.88 36.15 -42.97
CA LEU A 82 -4.04 35.55 -41.65
C LEU A 82 -2.68 35.33 -40.99
N PHE A 83 -1.71 34.71 -41.68
CA PHE A 83 -0.39 34.46 -41.10
C PHE A 83 0.37 35.75 -40.81
N ALA A 84 0.28 36.78 -41.66
CA ALA A 84 0.86 38.08 -41.39
C ALA A 84 0.24 38.74 -40.15
N PHE A 85 -1.08 38.62 -39.98
CA PHE A 85 -1.77 39.08 -38.78
C PHE A 85 -1.33 38.32 -37.52
N LEU A 86 -1.29 36.98 -37.57
CA LEU A 86 -0.85 36.14 -36.45
C LEU A 86 0.60 36.39 -36.06
N HIS A 87 1.50 36.59 -37.04
CA HIS A 87 2.90 36.92 -36.77
C HIS A 87 3.05 38.28 -36.09
N ARG A 88 2.36 39.31 -36.58
CA ARG A 88 2.36 40.63 -35.92
C ARG A 88 1.82 40.54 -34.51
N LEU A 89 0.72 39.81 -34.30
CA LEU A 89 0.12 39.64 -32.99
C LEU A 89 1.04 38.88 -32.03
N ALA A 90 1.75 37.85 -32.52
CA ALA A 90 2.76 37.14 -31.75
C ALA A 90 3.92 38.06 -31.36
N ASP A 91 4.41 38.87 -32.31
CA ASP A 91 5.50 39.82 -32.09
C ASP A 91 5.08 40.92 -31.09
N GLU A 92 3.85 41.44 -31.18
CA GLU A 92 3.24 42.40 -30.24
C GLU A 92 3.07 41.81 -28.83
N ALA A 93 2.65 40.55 -28.72
CA ALA A 93 2.45 39.86 -27.45
C ALA A 93 3.75 39.35 -26.80
N GLY A 94 4.90 39.49 -27.47
CA GLY A 94 6.17 38.89 -27.03
C GLY A 94 6.11 37.36 -27.00
N ALA A 95 5.29 36.77 -27.87
CA ALA A 95 4.98 35.35 -27.93
C ALA A 95 5.70 34.66 -29.10
N PRO A 96 6.05 33.36 -29.00
CA PRO A 96 6.53 32.59 -30.14
C PRO A 96 5.43 32.43 -31.20
N ARG A 97 5.81 32.45 -32.48
CA ARG A 97 4.89 32.24 -33.61
C ARG A 97 4.32 30.81 -33.62
N PRO A 98 3.07 30.62 -34.08
CA PRO A 98 2.46 29.29 -34.16
C PRO A 98 3.17 28.42 -35.20
N HIS A 99 3.35 27.14 -34.91
CA HIS A 99 4.01 26.20 -35.82
C HIS A 99 3.07 25.71 -36.92
N LYS A 100 1.84 25.34 -36.54
CA LYS A 100 0.75 25.01 -37.45
C LYS A 100 -0.51 25.76 -37.02
N VAL A 101 -1.30 26.16 -38.01
CA VAL A 101 -2.60 26.81 -37.79
C VAL A 101 -3.67 25.90 -38.37
N TYR A 102 -4.68 25.61 -37.56
CA TYR A 102 -5.82 24.78 -37.91
C TYR A 102 -7.09 25.61 -37.93
N LEU A 103 -8.00 25.23 -38.82
CA LEU A 103 -9.33 25.81 -38.95
C LEU A 103 -10.36 24.71 -38.63
N SER A 104 -11.11 24.90 -37.54
CA SER A 104 -12.15 23.97 -37.09
C SER A 104 -13.54 24.58 -37.25
N ALA A 105 -14.61 23.80 -37.05
CA ALA A 105 -15.97 24.34 -37.11
C ALA A 105 -16.46 24.98 -35.80
N GLN A 106 -15.68 24.85 -34.73
CA GLN A 106 -16.13 25.15 -33.38
C GLN A 106 -16.29 26.67 -33.16
N VAL A 107 -17.08 27.05 -32.16
CA VAL A 107 -17.09 28.41 -31.62
C VAL A 107 -15.99 28.53 -30.57
N ASN A 108 -14.74 28.31 -30.98
CA ASN A 108 -13.58 28.24 -30.08
C ASN A 108 -12.31 28.72 -30.81
N ALA A 109 -11.31 29.19 -30.07
CA ALA A 109 -9.93 29.35 -30.52
C ALA A 109 -9.02 28.87 -29.40
N GLY A 110 -7.95 28.14 -29.72
CA GLY A 110 -7.17 27.50 -28.67
C GLY A 110 -5.77 27.08 -29.08
N VAL A 111 -4.85 27.15 -28.13
CA VAL A 111 -3.48 26.64 -28.28
C VAL A 111 -3.39 25.16 -27.93
N PHE A 112 -2.71 24.36 -28.75
CA PHE A 112 -2.43 22.96 -28.45
C PHE A 112 -1.03 22.51 -28.92
N TYR A 113 -0.67 21.27 -28.59
CA TYR A 113 0.65 20.70 -28.88
C TYR A 113 0.53 19.42 -29.70
N ASP A 114 1.52 19.16 -30.55
CA ASP A 114 1.74 17.81 -31.07
C ASP A 114 2.17 16.88 -29.93
N LEU A 115 1.39 15.82 -29.72
CA LEU A 115 1.57 14.90 -28.60
C LEU A 115 2.49 13.76 -29.02
N SER A 116 3.69 13.74 -28.45
CA SER A 116 4.65 12.62 -28.56
C SER A 116 5.48 12.53 -27.27
N LEU A 117 5.87 11.32 -26.87
CA LEU A 117 6.78 11.12 -25.73
C LEU A 117 8.14 11.79 -25.94
N LEU A 118 8.58 11.95 -27.20
CA LEU A 118 9.81 12.67 -27.56
C LEU A 118 9.74 14.15 -27.13
N ASN A 119 8.53 14.71 -27.03
CA ASN A 119 8.28 16.09 -26.60
C ASN A 119 8.32 16.28 -25.07
N LEU A 120 8.64 15.23 -24.28
CA LEU A 120 9.01 15.34 -22.86
C LEU A 120 10.44 15.85 -22.69
N LEU A 121 11.33 15.50 -23.62
CA LEU A 121 12.76 15.84 -23.58
C LEU A 121 13.10 17.00 -24.53
N LEU A 122 12.33 17.17 -25.60
CA LEU A 122 12.49 18.25 -26.60
C LEU A 122 11.30 19.21 -26.56
N PRO A 123 11.49 20.53 -26.81
CA PRO A 123 10.38 21.47 -26.84
C PRO A 123 9.38 21.14 -27.96
N SER A 124 8.14 20.77 -27.61
CA SER A 124 7.04 20.70 -28.59
C SER A 124 6.73 22.09 -29.14
N ARG A 125 6.44 22.13 -30.43
CA ARG A 125 5.99 23.34 -31.10
C ARG A 125 4.49 23.57 -30.83
N LYS A 126 4.09 24.81 -30.58
CA LYS A 126 2.71 25.21 -30.26
C LYS A 126 1.93 25.39 -31.57
N ASN A 127 0.78 24.73 -31.68
CA ASN A 127 -0.16 24.85 -32.79
C ASN A 127 -1.36 25.68 -32.33
N LEU A 128 -2.00 26.39 -33.26
CA LEU A 128 -3.16 27.24 -33.01
C LEU A 128 -4.38 26.67 -33.74
N ASP A 129 -5.49 26.44 -33.05
CA ASP A 129 -6.79 26.16 -33.66
C ASP A 129 -7.63 27.44 -33.66
N ILE A 130 -8.22 27.76 -34.81
CA ILE A 130 -9.13 28.88 -35.01
C ILE A 130 -10.46 28.31 -35.49
N GLY A 131 -11.48 28.39 -34.65
CA GLY A 131 -12.81 27.90 -34.97
C GLY A 131 -13.56 28.89 -35.85
N LEU A 132 -14.03 28.43 -37.01
CA LEU A 132 -14.73 29.25 -37.97
C LEU A 132 -16.09 29.74 -37.45
N GLY A 133 -16.73 28.98 -36.54
CA GLY A 133 -17.97 29.38 -35.87
C GLY A 133 -17.79 30.59 -34.95
N LEU A 134 -16.57 30.82 -34.46
CA LEU A 134 -16.18 32.01 -33.71
C LEU A 134 -15.95 33.20 -34.66
N VAL A 135 -15.10 33.00 -35.67
CA VAL A 135 -14.72 34.05 -36.62
C VAL A 135 -15.93 34.55 -37.41
N ASN A 136 -16.96 33.72 -37.61
CA ASN A 136 -18.20 34.09 -38.27
C ASN A 136 -19.05 35.13 -37.50
N VAL A 137 -18.86 35.26 -36.18
CA VAL A 137 -19.68 36.15 -35.32
C VAL A 137 -18.91 37.39 -34.84
N LEU A 138 -17.60 37.27 -34.66
CA LEU A 138 -16.77 38.36 -34.15
C LEU A 138 -16.37 39.37 -35.24
N ASN A 139 -16.15 40.62 -34.83
CA ASN A 139 -15.39 41.58 -35.64
C ASN A 139 -13.87 41.39 -35.45
N LEU A 140 -13.06 42.06 -36.26
CA LEU A 140 -11.61 41.87 -36.27
C LEU A 140 -10.95 42.32 -34.96
N GLY A 141 -11.47 43.37 -34.30
CA GLY A 141 -10.98 43.80 -33.00
C GLY A 141 -11.27 42.80 -31.87
N GLU A 142 -12.48 42.23 -31.85
CA GLU A 142 -12.89 41.16 -30.93
C GLU A 142 -12.10 39.87 -31.19
N LEU A 143 -11.90 39.48 -32.45
CA LEU A 143 -11.05 38.34 -32.82
C LEU A 143 -9.60 38.59 -32.41
N LYS A 144 -9.06 39.80 -32.63
CA LYS A 144 -7.72 40.18 -32.18
C LYS A 144 -7.61 39.99 -30.66
N ALA A 145 -8.62 40.37 -29.89
CA ALA A 145 -8.62 40.24 -28.43
C ALA A 145 -8.62 38.77 -27.98
N VAL A 146 -9.43 37.92 -28.62
CA VAL A 146 -9.43 36.47 -28.34
C VAL A 146 -8.09 35.83 -28.72
N LEU A 147 -7.56 36.13 -29.90
CA LEU A 147 -6.25 35.60 -30.31
C LEU A 147 -5.12 36.17 -29.44
N ALA A 148 -5.20 37.43 -28.99
CA ALA A 148 -4.23 38.03 -28.08
C ALA A 148 -4.23 37.33 -26.71
N HIS A 149 -5.41 36.92 -26.23
CA HIS A 149 -5.53 36.06 -25.05
C HIS A 149 -4.81 34.72 -25.27
N GLU A 150 -5.08 34.04 -26.40
CA GLU A 150 -4.37 32.81 -26.77
C GLU A 150 -2.85 33.03 -26.86
N PHE A 151 -2.40 34.17 -27.41
CA PHE A 151 -0.98 34.53 -27.46
C PHE A 151 -0.40 34.89 -26.07
N GLY A 152 -1.22 35.35 -25.12
CA GLY A 152 -0.87 35.41 -23.71
C GLY A 152 -0.45 34.03 -23.18
N HIS A 153 -1.18 32.98 -23.55
CA HIS A 153 -0.78 31.59 -23.30
C HIS A 153 0.47 31.17 -24.10
N PHE A 154 0.72 31.76 -25.28
CA PHE A 154 1.99 31.53 -25.99
C PHE A 154 3.21 32.12 -25.25
N ALA A 155 3.10 33.34 -24.70
CA ALA A 155 4.19 34.07 -24.04
C ALA A 155 4.53 33.53 -22.63
N GLN A 156 3.57 32.97 -21.92
CA GLN A 156 3.78 32.46 -20.56
C GLN A 156 4.72 31.22 -20.54
N ARG A 157 5.89 31.36 -19.90
CA ARG A 157 6.83 30.24 -19.65
C ARG A 157 6.22 29.14 -18.76
N THR A 158 5.23 29.50 -17.94
CA THR A 158 4.50 28.63 -17.01
C THR A 158 3.67 27.55 -17.72
N MET A 159 3.34 27.73 -19.01
CA MET A 159 2.65 26.74 -19.86
C MET A 159 3.47 25.46 -20.08
N ALA A 160 4.78 25.47 -19.83
CA ALA A 160 5.58 24.24 -19.78
C ALA A 160 4.99 23.26 -18.75
N VAL A 161 4.50 23.75 -17.60
CA VAL A 161 3.87 22.93 -16.56
C VAL A 161 2.58 22.28 -17.06
N GLY A 162 1.75 23.02 -17.82
CA GLY A 162 0.53 22.48 -18.45
C GLY A 162 0.79 21.34 -19.43
N ARG A 163 1.87 21.43 -20.22
CA ARG A 163 2.32 20.36 -21.13
C ARG A 163 2.61 19.05 -20.40
N TRP A 164 3.40 19.12 -19.33
CA TRP A 164 3.77 17.95 -18.53
C TRP A 164 2.55 17.31 -17.86
N VAL A 165 1.63 18.12 -17.35
CA VAL A 165 0.38 17.65 -16.72
C VAL A 165 -0.54 16.99 -17.75
N TYR A 166 -0.64 17.54 -18.96
CA TYR A 166 -1.47 16.97 -20.03
C TYR A 166 -0.92 15.63 -20.57
N ILE A 167 0.40 15.50 -20.69
CA ILE A 167 1.02 14.21 -21.04
C ILE A 167 0.83 13.20 -19.92
N ALA A 168 0.99 13.60 -18.65
CA ALA A 168 0.69 12.75 -17.50
C ALA A 168 -0.80 12.35 -17.46
N GLN A 169 -1.71 13.23 -17.89
CA GLN A 169 -3.13 12.94 -18.04
C GLN A 169 -3.39 11.87 -19.10
N GLN A 170 -2.71 11.94 -20.26
CA GLN A 170 -2.85 10.95 -21.31
C GLN A 170 -2.28 9.59 -20.91
N ILE A 171 -1.12 9.58 -20.24
CA ILE A 171 -0.51 8.36 -19.68
C ILE A 171 -1.44 7.75 -18.63
N ALA A 172 -1.94 8.55 -17.67
CA ALA A 172 -2.88 8.10 -16.66
C ALA A 172 -4.21 7.62 -17.27
N ALA A 173 -4.76 8.32 -18.26
CA ALA A 173 -6.00 7.95 -18.94
C ALA A 173 -5.86 6.65 -19.75
N HIS A 174 -4.72 6.39 -20.39
CA HIS A 174 -4.47 5.12 -21.08
C HIS A 174 -4.21 3.97 -20.10
N ILE A 175 -3.55 4.23 -18.97
CA ILE A 175 -3.33 3.22 -17.91
C ILE A 175 -4.64 2.85 -17.21
N VAL A 176 -5.47 3.85 -16.88
CA VAL A 176 -6.66 3.70 -16.03
C VAL A 176 -7.93 3.43 -16.85
N GLY A 177 -8.09 4.09 -17.99
CA GLY A 177 -9.38 4.22 -18.68
C GLY A 177 -9.71 3.17 -19.73
N LYS A 178 -8.72 2.46 -20.29
CA LYS A 178 -8.98 1.47 -21.36
C LYS A 178 -8.71 0.05 -20.89
N ARG A 179 -9.76 -0.78 -20.93
CA ARG A 179 -9.66 -2.22 -20.72
C ARG A 179 -9.35 -2.90 -22.04
N ASP A 180 -8.20 -3.53 -22.09
CA ASP A 180 -7.63 -3.96 -23.36
C ASP A 180 -7.43 -5.48 -23.42
N ALA A 181 -6.78 -5.99 -24.46
CA ALA A 181 -6.53 -7.42 -24.64
C ALA A 181 -5.89 -8.10 -23.42
N LEU A 182 -5.00 -7.39 -22.69
CA LEU A 182 -4.38 -7.88 -21.45
C LEU A 182 -5.37 -7.98 -20.28
N ASP A 183 -6.32 -7.05 -20.17
CA ASP A 183 -7.41 -7.13 -19.18
C ASP A 183 -8.39 -8.25 -19.52
N LYS A 184 -8.66 -8.48 -20.81
CA LYS A 184 -9.45 -9.63 -21.27
C LYS A 184 -8.75 -10.94 -20.95
N LEU A 185 -7.44 -11.01 -21.17
CA LEU A 185 -6.62 -12.19 -20.85
C LEU A 185 -6.65 -12.48 -19.34
N LEU A 186 -6.51 -11.46 -18.48
CA LEU A 186 -6.68 -11.59 -17.03
C LEU A 186 -8.09 -12.08 -16.65
N ALA A 187 -9.13 -11.49 -17.24
CA ALA A 187 -10.51 -11.88 -16.97
C ALA A 187 -10.81 -13.32 -17.42
N THR A 188 -10.25 -13.76 -18.53
CA THR A 188 -10.34 -15.15 -19.00
C THR A 188 -9.59 -16.07 -18.05
N LEU A 189 -8.34 -15.74 -17.67
CA LEU A 189 -7.54 -16.54 -16.73
C LEU A 189 -8.24 -16.70 -15.37
N SER A 190 -8.89 -15.65 -14.89
CA SER A 190 -9.69 -15.64 -13.66
C SER A 190 -11.01 -16.43 -13.72
N ARG A 191 -11.39 -16.98 -14.88
CA ARG A 191 -12.67 -17.68 -15.11
C ARG A 191 -12.52 -19.15 -15.56
N ILE A 192 -11.30 -19.63 -15.81
CA ILE A 192 -11.09 -21.00 -16.31
C ILE A 192 -11.41 -22.05 -15.24
N ASP A 193 -10.58 -22.16 -14.20
CA ASP A 193 -10.65 -23.19 -13.15
C ASP A 193 -10.07 -22.62 -11.85
N LEU A 194 -10.62 -22.98 -10.69
CA LEU A 194 -10.20 -22.49 -9.37
C LEU A 194 -8.68 -22.66 -9.12
N ARG A 195 -8.06 -23.72 -9.68
CA ARG A 195 -6.62 -24.02 -9.55
C ARG A 195 -5.71 -23.03 -10.26
N VAL A 196 -6.21 -22.29 -11.25
CA VAL A 196 -5.46 -21.29 -12.03
C VAL A 196 -6.03 -19.88 -11.82
N ALA A 197 -7.32 -19.77 -11.51
CA ALA A 197 -8.03 -18.50 -11.36
C ALA A 197 -7.43 -17.60 -10.27
N TRP A 198 -6.87 -18.17 -9.19
CA TRP A 198 -6.22 -17.42 -8.12
C TRP A 198 -5.00 -16.62 -8.61
N ILE A 199 -4.27 -17.11 -9.62
CA ILE A 199 -3.16 -16.39 -10.27
C ILE A 199 -3.71 -15.15 -10.98
N GLY A 200 -4.79 -15.34 -11.74
CA GLY A 200 -5.50 -14.24 -12.41
C GLY A 200 -6.08 -13.21 -11.43
N TRP A 201 -6.62 -13.64 -10.29
CA TRP A 201 -7.11 -12.75 -9.24
C TRP A 201 -5.99 -11.96 -8.58
N GLY A 202 -4.86 -12.61 -8.28
CA GLY A 202 -3.66 -11.96 -7.75
C GLY A 202 -3.13 -10.88 -8.70
N LEU A 203 -2.88 -11.22 -9.96
CA LEU A 203 -2.46 -10.26 -10.98
C LEU A 203 -3.47 -9.13 -11.18
N SER A 204 -4.77 -9.43 -11.18
CA SER A 204 -5.83 -8.42 -11.28
C SER A 204 -5.82 -7.44 -10.10
N LEU A 205 -5.52 -7.93 -8.89
CA LEU A 205 -5.40 -7.11 -7.69
C LEU A 205 -4.17 -6.20 -7.78
N ILE A 206 -3.02 -6.71 -8.24
CA ILE A 206 -1.79 -5.91 -8.42
C ILE A 206 -2.00 -4.83 -9.47
N VAL A 207 -2.59 -5.18 -10.62
CA VAL A 207 -2.93 -4.21 -11.68
C VAL A 207 -3.92 -3.15 -11.16
N TRP A 208 -4.91 -3.54 -10.37
CA TRP A 208 -5.83 -2.60 -9.72
C TRP A 208 -5.08 -1.64 -8.78
N SER A 209 -4.14 -2.14 -7.97
CA SER A 209 -3.34 -1.33 -7.05
C SER A 209 -2.45 -0.32 -7.79
N ILE A 210 -1.76 -0.75 -8.85
CA ILE A 210 -0.95 0.15 -9.69
C ILE A 210 -1.83 1.23 -10.33
N ARG A 211 -2.97 0.86 -10.92
CA ARG A 211 -3.94 1.81 -11.49
C ARG A 211 -4.44 2.80 -10.43
N SER A 212 -4.75 2.31 -9.23
CA SER A 212 -5.23 3.12 -8.10
C SER A 212 -4.21 4.16 -7.65
N LEU A 213 -2.95 3.77 -7.44
CA LEU A 213 -1.88 4.70 -7.05
C LEU A 213 -1.63 5.74 -8.14
N VAL A 214 -1.61 5.33 -9.41
CA VAL A 214 -1.46 6.23 -10.56
C VAL A 214 -2.63 7.22 -10.63
N GLU A 215 -3.86 6.75 -10.47
CA GLU A 215 -5.07 7.58 -10.52
C GLU A 215 -5.07 8.65 -9.41
N ILE A 216 -4.72 8.27 -8.17
CA ILE A 216 -4.76 9.18 -7.01
C ILE A 216 -3.59 10.17 -7.04
N ALA A 217 -2.37 9.72 -7.33
CA ALA A 217 -1.23 10.61 -7.52
C ALA A 217 -1.55 11.67 -8.60
N PHE A 218 -2.20 11.23 -9.69
CA PHE A 218 -2.64 12.14 -10.74
C PHE A 218 -3.72 13.12 -10.30
N ARG A 219 -4.72 12.70 -9.49
CA ARG A 219 -5.70 13.64 -8.90
C ARG A 219 -5.03 14.74 -8.07
N GLY A 220 -3.97 14.42 -7.33
CA GLY A 220 -3.17 15.39 -6.59
C GLY A 220 -2.47 16.40 -7.52
N VAL A 221 -1.91 15.94 -8.63
CA VAL A 221 -1.30 16.80 -9.66
C VAL A 221 -2.34 17.71 -10.33
N VAL A 222 -3.51 17.18 -10.68
CA VAL A 222 -4.61 17.95 -11.29
C VAL A 222 -5.16 19.00 -10.32
N LEU A 223 -5.26 18.69 -9.02
CA LEU A 223 -5.70 19.66 -8.02
C LEU A 223 -4.72 20.83 -7.91
N ALA A 224 -3.40 20.53 -7.88
CA ALA A 224 -2.36 21.56 -7.85
C ALA A 224 -2.32 22.42 -9.14
N GLN A 225 -2.64 21.84 -10.30
CA GLN A 225 -2.72 22.54 -11.59
C GLN A 225 -3.87 23.57 -11.62
N ARG A 226 -5.02 23.27 -10.99
CA ARG A 226 -6.24 24.07 -11.10
C ARG A 226 -6.15 25.47 -10.48
N ALA A 227 -5.32 25.64 -9.45
CA ALA A 227 -5.05 26.97 -8.88
C ALA A 227 -4.16 27.80 -9.80
N LEU A 228 -3.18 27.15 -10.44
CA LEU A 228 -2.26 27.79 -11.39
C LEU A 228 -2.98 28.20 -12.69
N SER A 229 -3.90 27.38 -13.20
CA SER A 229 -4.61 27.69 -14.45
C SER A 229 -5.44 28.96 -14.36
N ARG A 230 -6.12 29.23 -13.23
CA ARG A 230 -6.90 30.47 -13.06
C ARG A 230 -6.06 31.73 -13.15
N GLU A 231 -4.88 31.72 -12.51
CA GLU A 231 -3.96 32.85 -12.55
C GLU A 231 -3.40 33.05 -13.97
N MET A 232 -3.11 31.95 -14.68
CA MET A 232 -2.70 32.00 -16.08
C MET A 232 -3.77 32.63 -16.98
N GLU A 233 -5.05 32.33 -16.76
CA GLU A 233 -6.16 32.95 -17.49
C GLU A 233 -6.27 34.45 -17.24
N TYR A 234 -6.19 34.89 -15.97
CA TYR A 234 -6.20 36.32 -15.66
C TYR A 234 -5.01 37.07 -16.25
N GLN A 235 -3.85 36.44 -16.31
CA GLN A 235 -2.69 37.02 -16.97
C GLN A 235 -2.86 37.10 -18.50
N ALA A 236 -3.42 36.07 -19.13
CA ALA A 236 -3.72 36.07 -20.56
C ALA A 236 -4.75 37.16 -20.92
N ASP A 237 -5.77 37.35 -20.07
CA ASP A 237 -6.73 38.47 -20.18
C ASP A 237 -6.03 39.83 -20.13
N LEU A 238 -5.08 40.02 -19.21
CA LEU A 238 -4.33 41.28 -19.12
C LEU A 238 -3.41 41.50 -20.33
N VAL A 239 -2.83 40.44 -20.91
CA VAL A 239 -2.09 40.54 -22.17
C VAL A 239 -3.02 40.97 -23.29
N ALA A 240 -4.20 40.37 -23.43
CA ALA A 240 -5.19 40.78 -24.42
C ALA A 240 -5.58 42.26 -24.24
N ALA A 241 -5.92 42.68 -23.02
CA ALA A 241 -6.26 44.06 -22.71
C ALA A 241 -5.14 45.04 -23.07
N SER A 242 -3.88 44.65 -22.90
CA SER A 242 -2.74 45.50 -23.26
C SER A 242 -2.59 45.73 -24.77
N LEU A 243 -3.08 44.79 -25.60
CA LEU A 243 -2.95 44.84 -27.06
C LEU A 243 -4.21 45.35 -27.78
N THR A 244 -5.38 45.24 -27.13
CA THR A 244 -6.68 45.52 -27.75
C THR A 244 -7.60 46.40 -26.91
N GLY A 245 -7.18 46.83 -25.72
CA GLY A 245 -8.04 47.47 -24.73
C GLY A 245 -8.92 46.48 -23.98
N SER A 246 -9.46 46.92 -22.84
CA SER A 246 -10.25 46.08 -21.94
C SER A 246 -11.59 45.64 -22.55
N ASP A 247 -12.24 46.49 -23.34
CA ASP A 247 -13.61 46.23 -23.82
C ASP A 247 -13.69 45.22 -24.97
N ALA A 248 -12.65 45.10 -25.82
CA ALA A 248 -12.67 44.21 -26.98
C ALA A 248 -12.85 42.73 -26.58
N LEU A 249 -12.17 42.29 -25.52
CA LEU A 249 -12.34 40.93 -25.00
C LEU A 249 -13.70 40.77 -24.30
N VAL A 250 -14.17 41.77 -23.56
CA VAL A 250 -15.49 41.73 -22.90
C VAL A 250 -16.62 41.62 -23.93
N HIS A 251 -16.55 42.38 -25.03
CA HIS A 251 -17.51 42.30 -26.14
C HIS A 251 -17.48 40.93 -26.82
N ALA A 252 -16.29 40.37 -27.04
CA ALA A 252 -16.15 39.01 -27.56
C ALA A 252 -16.83 38.00 -26.62
N LEU A 253 -16.57 38.09 -25.30
CA LEU A 253 -17.20 37.20 -24.30
C LEU A 253 -18.73 37.29 -24.31
N HIS A 254 -19.29 38.49 -24.50
CA HIS A 254 -20.74 38.68 -24.58
C HIS A 254 -21.34 38.01 -25.82
N LYS A 255 -20.70 38.16 -26.99
CA LYS A 255 -21.19 37.56 -28.24
C LYS A 255 -21.06 36.05 -28.30
N LEU A 256 -20.15 35.45 -27.52
CA LEU A 256 -19.92 34.01 -27.52
C LEU A 256 -21.14 33.19 -27.10
N GLU A 257 -21.99 33.71 -26.22
CA GLU A 257 -23.22 33.02 -25.82
C GLU A 257 -24.18 32.88 -27.01
N ALA A 258 -24.38 33.96 -27.77
CA ALA A 258 -25.18 33.95 -28.99
C ALA A 258 -24.53 33.09 -30.09
N ALA A 259 -23.19 33.12 -30.19
CA ALA A 259 -22.45 32.33 -31.16
C ALA A 259 -22.61 30.81 -30.90
N ASP A 260 -22.52 30.38 -29.63
CA ASP A 260 -22.68 28.98 -29.22
C ASP A 260 -24.14 28.51 -29.36
N ASP A 261 -25.13 29.29 -28.90
CA ASP A 261 -26.56 28.94 -29.10
C ASP A 261 -26.91 28.85 -30.59
N GLY A 262 -26.46 29.83 -31.39
CA GLY A 262 -26.63 29.83 -32.84
C GLY A 262 -25.99 28.62 -33.50
N TRP A 263 -24.79 28.22 -33.07
CA TRP A 263 -24.10 27.05 -33.60
C TRP A 263 -24.80 25.73 -33.25
N GLN A 264 -25.22 25.56 -31.99
CA GLN A 264 -25.97 24.36 -31.57
C GLN A 264 -27.30 24.22 -32.32
N ARG A 265 -28.01 25.34 -32.55
CA ARG A 265 -29.22 25.35 -33.37
C ARG A 265 -28.93 25.04 -34.84
N ALA A 266 -27.86 25.58 -35.41
CA ALA A 266 -27.43 25.29 -36.78
C ALA A 266 -27.10 23.80 -36.97
N LEU A 267 -26.42 23.18 -35.99
CA LEU A 267 -26.15 21.73 -36.01
C LEU A 267 -27.44 20.90 -35.92
N ARG A 268 -28.41 21.29 -35.08
CA ARG A 268 -29.72 20.61 -35.01
C ARG A 268 -30.49 20.72 -36.34
N PHE A 269 -30.54 21.92 -36.90
CA PHE A 269 -31.16 22.17 -38.22
C PHE A 269 -30.49 21.30 -39.30
N ALA A 270 -29.15 21.31 -39.37
CA ALA A 270 -28.40 20.52 -40.33
C ALA A 270 -28.56 19.01 -40.14
N GLY A 271 -28.68 18.54 -38.90
CA GLY A 271 -28.99 17.15 -38.60
C GLY A 271 -30.35 16.70 -39.16
N ARG A 272 -31.38 17.55 -39.02
CA ARG A 272 -32.71 17.30 -39.61
C ARG A 272 -32.66 17.32 -41.13
N GLU A 273 -32.03 18.32 -41.72
CA GLU A 273 -31.88 18.41 -43.19
C GLU A 273 -31.09 17.23 -43.75
N PHE A 274 -30.03 16.78 -43.06
CA PHE A 274 -29.28 15.59 -43.43
C PHE A 274 -30.12 14.31 -43.39
N ALA A 275 -30.98 14.15 -42.37
CA ALA A 275 -31.90 13.02 -42.28
C ALA A 275 -32.95 13.00 -43.43
N GLN A 276 -33.21 14.15 -44.03
CA GLN A 276 -34.09 14.31 -45.20
C GLN A 276 -33.32 14.30 -46.53
N GLU A 277 -32.07 13.85 -46.53
CA GLU A 277 -31.18 13.80 -47.71
C GLU A 277 -30.90 15.18 -48.33
N ARG A 278 -30.99 16.26 -47.53
CA ARG A 278 -30.71 17.65 -47.93
C ARG A 278 -29.52 18.25 -47.19
N PRO A 279 -28.30 17.68 -47.29
CA PRO A 279 -27.15 18.16 -46.51
C PRO A 279 -26.83 19.64 -46.80
N VAL A 280 -26.66 20.41 -45.71
CA VAL A 280 -26.39 21.86 -45.74
C VAL A 280 -24.98 22.14 -46.23
N LYS A 281 -24.84 22.99 -47.25
CA LYS A 281 -23.56 23.37 -47.87
C LYS A 281 -22.71 24.30 -46.99
N ASP A 282 -23.34 25.25 -46.32
CA ASP A 282 -22.67 26.28 -45.52
C ASP A 282 -23.39 26.48 -44.17
N LEU A 283 -22.90 25.80 -43.13
CA LEU A 283 -23.47 25.85 -41.78
C LEU A 283 -23.30 27.21 -41.11
N PHE A 284 -22.31 27.99 -41.52
CA PHE A 284 -22.02 29.30 -40.93
C PHE A 284 -23.03 30.35 -41.41
N ALA A 285 -23.56 30.20 -42.62
CA ALA A 285 -24.68 31.02 -43.10
C ALA A 285 -25.93 30.78 -42.24
N ILE A 286 -26.20 29.50 -41.92
CA ILE A 286 -27.31 29.11 -41.05
C ILE A 286 -27.09 29.67 -39.64
N GLN A 287 -25.88 29.57 -39.08
CA GLN A 287 -25.53 30.14 -37.77
C GLN A 287 -25.81 31.65 -37.70
N SER A 288 -25.31 32.43 -38.67
CA SER A 288 -25.55 33.88 -38.71
C SER A 288 -27.03 34.21 -38.78
N ARG A 289 -27.77 33.49 -39.64
CA ARG A 289 -29.19 33.74 -39.84
C ARG A 289 -30.03 33.38 -38.61
N ILE A 290 -29.67 32.32 -37.89
CA ILE A 290 -30.30 31.98 -36.61
C ILE A 290 -30.09 33.10 -35.60
N ILE A 291 -28.86 33.61 -35.44
CA ILE A 291 -28.57 34.70 -34.49
C ILE A 291 -29.41 35.95 -34.80
N GLU A 292 -29.57 36.28 -36.09
CA GLU A 292 -30.44 37.39 -36.52
C GLU A 292 -31.90 37.17 -36.14
N HIS A 293 -32.45 35.97 -36.38
CA HIS A 293 -33.83 35.66 -35.99
C HIS A 293 -34.01 35.66 -34.48
N MET A 294 -33.04 35.18 -33.71
CA MET A 294 -33.12 35.18 -32.25
C MET A 294 -33.21 36.58 -31.66
N ARG A 295 -32.63 37.62 -32.29
CA ARG A 295 -32.85 39.04 -31.90
C ARG A 295 -34.33 39.43 -31.97
N VAL A 296 -35.04 38.94 -32.98
CA VAL A 296 -36.46 39.23 -33.21
C VAL A 296 -37.32 38.41 -32.26
N VAL A 297 -37.06 37.10 -32.14
CA VAL A 297 -37.81 36.18 -31.28
C VAL A 297 -37.73 36.59 -29.81
N LEU A 298 -36.53 36.95 -29.33
CA LEU A 298 -36.29 37.38 -27.94
C LEU A 298 -36.69 38.84 -27.68
N ASN A 299 -36.99 39.61 -28.73
CA ASN A 299 -37.14 41.06 -28.66
C ASN A 299 -35.93 41.75 -27.99
N ASP A 300 -34.73 41.21 -28.24
CA ASP A 300 -33.45 41.74 -27.77
C ASP A 300 -32.61 42.21 -28.97
N PRO A 301 -32.59 43.51 -29.27
CA PRO A 301 -31.77 44.06 -30.35
C PRO A 301 -30.26 43.86 -30.16
N ALA A 302 -29.79 43.64 -28.92
CA ALA A 302 -28.38 43.49 -28.59
C ALA A 302 -27.88 42.04 -28.72
N HIS A 303 -28.77 41.05 -28.88
CA HIS A 303 -28.40 39.63 -28.93
C HIS A 303 -27.38 39.34 -30.05
N GLY A 304 -26.18 38.89 -29.69
CA GLY A 304 -25.09 38.64 -30.65
C GLY A 304 -24.58 39.90 -31.39
N ALA A 305 -24.92 41.10 -30.91
CA ALA A 305 -24.38 42.37 -31.39
C ALA A 305 -23.30 42.90 -30.43
N THR A 306 -22.51 43.89 -30.87
CA THR A 306 -21.55 44.55 -29.98
C THR A 306 -22.34 45.49 -29.06
N PRO A 307 -22.24 45.35 -27.73
CA PRO A 307 -23.01 46.17 -26.79
C PRO A 307 -22.51 47.63 -26.81
N THR A 308 -23.41 48.57 -26.53
CA THR A 308 -23.08 50.00 -26.46
C THR A 308 -22.51 50.36 -25.10
N VAL A 309 -21.24 50.77 -25.05
CA VAL A 309 -20.57 51.21 -23.81
C VAL A 309 -20.66 52.74 -23.67
N PRO A 310 -21.17 53.28 -22.55
CA PRO A 310 -21.20 54.73 -22.33
C PRO A 310 -19.79 55.31 -22.22
N ALA A 311 -19.42 56.24 -23.12
CA ALA A 311 -18.06 56.80 -23.19
C ALA A 311 -17.58 57.46 -21.89
N GLN A 312 -18.48 58.05 -21.10
CA GLN A 312 -18.16 58.75 -19.85
C GLN A 312 -18.06 57.81 -18.62
N ALA A 313 -18.52 56.56 -18.73
CA ALA A 313 -18.57 55.59 -17.62
C ALA A 313 -18.04 54.20 -18.00
N ALA A 314 -17.25 54.09 -19.09
CA ALA A 314 -16.81 52.81 -19.64
C ALA A 314 -16.04 51.92 -18.62
N GLN A 315 -15.22 52.55 -17.76
CA GLN A 315 -14.50 51.86 -16.69
C GLN A 315 -15.43 51.22 -15.63
N ALA A 316 -16.55 51.87 -15.31
CA ALA A 316 -17.51 51.40 -14.30
C ALA A 316 -18.61 50.53 -14.90
N HIS A 317 -18.82 50.60 -16.22
CA HIS A 317 -19.80 49.78 -16.92
C HIS A 317 -19.45 48.29 -16.79
N ARG A 318 -20.43 47.46 -16.43
CA ARG A 318 -20.31 46.00 -16.35
C ARG A 318 -21.37 45.38 -17.23
N LEU A 319 -20.96 44.47 -18.11
CA LEU A 319 -21.85 43.73 -19.00
C LEU A 319 -22.35 42.43 -18.36
N PHE A 320 -21.55 41.84 -17.46
CA PHE A 320 -21.92 40.60 -16.77
C PHE A 320 -22.32 40.86 -15.31
N GLN A 321 -23.38 40.20 -14.84
CA GLN A 321 -23.81 40.21 -13.44
C GLN A 321 -23.13 39.09 -12.64
N ASN A 322 -22.90 39.29 -11.33
CA ASN A 322 -22.23 38.34 -10.41
C ASN A 322 -23.08 37.12 -10.01
N ASP A 323 -23.91 36.63 -10.92
CA ASP A 323 -24.65 35.38 -10.73
C ASP A 323 -23.75 34.19 -11.11
N ILE A 324 -24.24 32.95 -10.95
CA ILE A 324 -23.49 31.74 -11.33
C ILE A 324 -23.37 31.69 -12.85
N ALA A 325 -22.54 32.55 -13.42
CA ALA A 325 -22.28 32.60 -14.83
C ALA A 325 -21.39 31.41 -15.17
N GLN A 326 -21.99 30.37 -15.77
CA GLN A 326 -21.21 29.41 -16.52
C GLN A 326 -20.56 30.17 -17.68
N ALA A 327 -19.26 29.98 -17.86
CA ALA A 327 -18.60 30.45 -19.06
C ALA A 327 -19.13 29.65 -20.28
N SER A 328 -19.22 30.26 -21.47
CA SER A 328 -19.65 29.58 -22.70
C SER A 328 -18.85 28.30 -22.97
N GLN A 329 -19.32 27.37 -23.83
CA GLN A 329 -18.66 26.08 -24.04
C GLN A 329 -17.15 26.18 -24.34
N MET A 330 -16.73 27.23 -25.06
CA MET A 330 -15.33 27.60 -25.29
C MET A 330 -14.55 27.81 -23.98
N TRP A 331 -15.15 28.52 -23.03
CA TRP A 331 -14.54 29.00 -21.81
C TRP A 331 -14.94 28.21 -20.57
N ALA A 332 -15.60 27.05 -20.71
CA ALA A 332 -16.08 26.23 -19.59
C ALA A 332 -14.97 25.82 -18.59
N THR A 333 -13.70 25.88 -19.03
CA THR A 333 -12.51 25.62 -18.21
C THR A 333 -11.87 26.87 -17.59
N HIS A 334 -12.36 28.05 -17.92
CA HIS A 334 -11.87 29.37 -17.49
C HIS A 334 -12.73 29.94 -16.34
N PRO A 335 -12.25 31.00 -15.66
CA PRO A 335 -13.07 31.72 -14.67
C PRO A 335 -14.35 32.31 -15.29
N PRO A 336 -15.41 32.55 -14.48
CA PRO A 336 -16.65 33.18 -14.94
C PRO A 336 -16.42 34.52 -15.65
N SER A 337 -17.22 34.83 -16.67
CA SER A 337 -17.10 36.05 -17.49
C SER A 337 -17.13 37.34 -16.65
N ALA A 338 -17.95 37.40 -15.59
CA ALA A 338 -18.00 38.53 -14.66
C ALA A 338 -16.67 38.73 -13.90
N ALA A 339 -16.04 37.65 -13.42
CA ALA A 339 -14.76 37.73 -12.74
C ALA A 339 -13.62 38.18 -13.68
N ARG A 340 -13.73 37.81 -14.96
CA ARG A 340 -12.78 38.20 -16.01
C ARG A 340 -12.97 39.64 -16.44
N GLU A 341 -14.21 40.11 -16.61
CA GLU A 341 -14.51 41.52 -16.83
C GLU A 341 -13.99 42.38 -15.67
N GLU A 342 -14.18 41.93 -14.42
CA GLU A 342 -13.63 42.61 -13.26
C GLU A 342 -12.09 42.67 -13.31
N ASN A 343 -11.43 41.56 -13.62
CA ASN A 343 -9.97 41.53 -13.79
C ASN A 343 -9.48 42.49 -14.90
N LEU A 344 -10.17 42.51 -16.05
CA LEU A 344 -9.86 43.37 -17.21
C LEU A 344 -10.07 44.86 -16.92
N LYS A 345 -11.07 45.20 -16.09
CA LYS A 345 -11.46 46.59 -15.78
C LYS A 345 -10.85 47.14 -14.49
N ARG A 346 -10.19 46.31 -13.67
CA ARG A 346 -9.35 46.76 -12.54
C ARG A 346 -8.35 47.84 -12.95
N ARG A 347 -7.72 47.65 -14.11
CA ARG A 347 -6.90 48.66 -14.79
C ARG A 347 -7.41 48.83 -16.20
N TYR A 348 -8.45 49.65 -16.34
CA TYR A 348 -9.11 49.89 -17.62
C TYR A 348 -8.17 50.51 -18.66
N ILE A 349 -8.14 49.93 -19.86
CA ILE A 349 -7.40 50.41 -21.02
C ILE A 349 -8.41 50.69 -22.14
N ALA A 350 -8.58 51.96 -22.49
CA ALA A 350 -9.42 52.36 -23.62
C ALA A 350 -8.67 52.16 -24.95
N CYS A 351 -9.29 51.48 -25.91
CA CYS A 351 -8.74 51.29 -27.26
C CYS A 351 -9.88 51.22 -28.29
N PRO A 352 -9.75 51.85 -29.46
CA PRO A 352 -10.70 51.67 -30.56
C PRO A 352 -10.75 50.19 -31.02
N ILE A 353 -11.97 49.69 -31.25
CA ILE A 353 -12.20 48.32 -31.71
C ILE A 353 -12.42 48.34 -33.22
N ASP A 354 -11.65 47.53 -33.96
CA ASP A 354 -11.84 47.37 -35.41
C ASP A 354 -13.15 46.63 -35.70
N ALA A 355 -14.12 47.34 -36.25
CA ALA A 355 -15.48 46.85 -36.48
C ALA A 355 -15.62 46.00 -37.76
N ARG A 356 -14.58 45.86 -38.59
CA ARG A 356 -14.65 45.03 -39.80
C ARG A 356 -14.94 43.56 -39.44
N PRO A 357 -15.71 42.82 -40.26
CA PRO A 357 -15.94 41.40 -40.02
C PRO A 357 -14.63 40.61 -39.92
N ALA A 358 -14.50 39.73 -38.93
CA ALA A 358 -13.29 38.93 -38.79
C ALA A 358 -13.05 37.96 -39.97
N MET A 359 -14.13 37.61 -40.71
CA MET A 359 -14.05 36.85 -41.97
C MET A 359 -13.17 37.50 -43.04
N GLU A 360 -13.01 38.83 -43.06
CA GLU A 360 -12.13 39.51 -44.02
C GLU A 360 -10.65 39.11 -43.88
N LEU A 361 -10.27 38.52 -42.73
CA LEU A 361 -8.93 38.01 -42.49
C LEU A 361 -8.62 36.74 -43.30
N LEU A 362 -9.65 36.02 -43.77
CA LEU A 362 -9.53 34.76 -44.51
C LEU A 362 -9.71 34.99 -46.00
N ARG A 363 -8.70 34.61 -46.78
CA ARG A 363 -8.78 34.54 -48.24
C ARG A 363 -9.74 33.42 -48.64
N ASN A 364 -10.64 33.69 -49.58
CA ASN A 364 -11.67 32.73 -50.03
C ASN A 364 -12.52 32.16 -48.88
N ALA A 365 -12.89 32.99 -47.91
CA ALA A 365 -13.66 32.60 -46.72
C ALA A 365 -14.88 31.71 -47.02
N GLN A 366 -15.59 31.97 -48.13
CA GLN A 366 -16.74 31.16 -48.54
C GLN A 366 -16.37 29.69 -48.82
N ALA A 367 -15.28 29.44 -49.55
CA ALA A 367 -14.84 28.09 -49.86
C ALA A 367 -14.40 27.33 -48.59
N LEU A 368 -13.76 28.02 -47.65
CA LEU A 368 -13.38 27.45 -46.36
C LEU A 368 -14.60 27.05 -45.51
N ARG A 369 -15.64 27.90 -45.47
CA ARG A 369 -16.91 27.60 -44.79
C ARG A 369 -17.56 26.33 -45.32
N GLU A 370 -17.63 26.18 -46.64
CA GLU A 370 -18.19 24.99 -47.28
C GLU A 370 -17.34 23.74 -47.01
N GLN A 371 -16.01 23.87 -47.08
CA GLN A 371 -15.09 22.76 -46.84
C GLN A 371 -15.15 22.26 -45.40
N VAL A 372 -15.20 23.17 -44.42
CA VAL A 372 -15.34 22.82 -43.00
C VAL A 372 -16.71 22.20 -42.73
N SER A 373 -17.78 22.74 -43.32
CA SER A 373 -19.15 22.17 -43.19
C SER A 373 -19.21 20.73 -43.72
N ARG A 374 -18.60 20.45 -44.88
CA ARG A 374 -18.52 19.11 -45.46
C ARG A 374 -17.80 18.10 -44.57
N ARG A 375 -16.72 18.51 -43.89
CA ARG A 375 -15.93 17.61 -43.05
C ARG A 375 -16.65 17.19 -41.76
N LEU A 376 -17.69 17.90 -41.34
CA LEU A 376 -18.48 17.53 -40.16
C LEU A 376 -19.37 16.30 -40.37
N LEU A 377 -19.73 15.99 -41.62
CA LEU A 377 -20.60 14.87 -41.95
C LEU A 377 -19.86 13.52 -41.88
N THR A 378 -20.56 12.50 -41.39
CA THR A 378 -20.08 11.10 -41.40
C THR A 378 -20.90 10.28 -42.39
N GLY A 379 -20.31 9.90 -43.52
CA GLY A 379 -20.95 9.10 -44.56
C GLY A 379 -20.73 9.67 -45.96
N GLU A 380 -21.04 8.88 -46.98
CA GLU A 380 -21.10 9.37 -48.37
C GLU A 380 -22.43 10.10 -48.59
N VAL A 381 -22.37 11.26 -49.23
CA VAL A 381 -23.54 12.09 -49.54
C VAL A 381 -23.58 12.36 -51.04
N SER A 382 -24.76 12.23 -51.64
CA SER A 382 -24.99 12.32 -53.10
C SER A 382 -24.78 13.74 -53.66
N GLY A 383 -24.99 14.78 -52.84
CA GLY A 383 -24.72 16.18 -53.20
C GLY A 383 -25.19 17.15 -52.11
N PHE A 384 -24.57 18.33 -52.05
CA PHE A 384 -24.98 19.41 -51.14
C PHE A 384 -26.05 20.28 -51.77
N VAL A 385 -27.04 20.70 -50.98
CA VAL A 385 -28.09 21.61 -51.43
C VAL A 385 -27.57 23.05 -51.41
N ASP A 386 -27.99 23.87 -52.38
CA ASP A 386 -27.62 25.30 -52.40
C ASP A 386 -28.03 26.01 -51.10
N THR A 387 -27.15 26.89 -50.60
CA THR A 387 -27.33 27.60 -49.33
C THR A 387 -28.64 28.41 -49.31
N ALA A 388 -29.08 28.96 -50.45
CA ALA A 388 -30.33 29.71 -50.51
C ALA A 388 -31.56 28.83 -50.21
N VAL A 389 -31.53 27.55 -50.60
CA VAL A 389 -32.62 26.60 -50.32
C VAL A 389 -32.63 26.24 -48.83
N SER A 390 -31.46 25.98 -48.23
CA SER A 390 -31.36 25.73 -46.79
C SER A 390 -31.81 26.96 -45.98
N LEU A 391 -31.45 28.17 -46.40
CA LEU A 391 -31.94 29.41 -45.77
C LEU A 391 -33.45 29.55 -45.92
N ALA A 392 -34.03 29.27 -47.09
CA ALA A 392 -35.49 29.31 -47.27
C ALA A 392 -36.23 28.25 -46.42
N ALA A 393 -35.62 27.09 -46.18
CA ALA A 393 -36.14 26.11 -45.22
C ALA A 393 -36.08 26.64 -43.78
N LEU A 394 -34.97 27.28 -43.39
CA LEU A 394 -34.82 27.94 -42.10
C LEU A 394 -35.84 29.07 -41.91
N GLU A 395 -36.08 29.91 -42.93
CA GLU A 395 -37.09 30.97 -42.87
C GLU A 395 -38.49 30.41 -42.62
N ARG A 396 -38.82 29.25 -43.19
CA ARG A 396 -40.10 28.57 -42.92
C ARG A 396 -40.21 28.10 -41.46
N GLU A 397 -39.12 27.60 -40.87
CA GLU A 397 -39.11 27.25 -39.43
C GLU A 397 -39.33 28.49 -38.54
N PHE A 398 -38.66 29.61 -38.85
CA PHE A 398 -38.78 30.85 -38.07
C PHE A 398 -40.05 31.66 -38.37
N ALA A 399 -40.76 31.36 -39.45
CA ALA A 399 -42.08 31.90 -39.76
C ALA A 399 -43.20 31.32 -38.86
N ALA A 400 -42.92 30.25 -38.11
CA ALA A 400 -43.88 29.63 -37.21
C ALA A 400 -44.46 30.66 -36.23
N LEU A 401 -45.78 30.65 -36.08
CA LEU A 401 -46.49 31.63 -35.27
C LEU A 401 -45.97 31.76 -33.82
N PRO A 402 -45.61 30.67 -33.10
CA PRO A 402 -45.07 30.75 -31.74
C PRO A 402 -43.75 31.53 -31.62
N LEU A 403 -42.99 31.69 -32.71
CA LEU A 403 -41.73 32.43 -32.76
C LEU A 403 -41.91 33.91 -33.14
N SER A 404 -43.14 34.34 -33.42
CA SER A 404 -43.43 35.74 -33.74
C SER A 404 -43.02 36.68 -32.61
N ARG A 405 -42.42 37.82 -32.98
CA ARG A 405 -42.00 38.89 -32.05
C ARG A 405 -43.11 39.33 -31.10
N ARG A 406 -44.38 39.28 -31.54
CA ARG A 406 -45.53 39.70 -30.72
C ARG A 406 -45.65 38.93 -29.40
N TYR A 407 -45.17 37.69 -29.37
CA TYR A 407 -45.22 36.85 -28.20
C TYR A 407 -44.02 37.03 -27.27
N GLN A 408 -43.08 37.94 -27.56
CA GLN A 408 -41.96 38.27 -26.66
C GLN A 408 -41.15 37.04 -26.22
N GLY A 409 -40.98 36.07 -27.13
CA GLY A 409 -40.29 34.81 -26.85
C GLY A 409 -41.04 33.88 -25.88
N LEU A 410 -42.33 34.12 -25.60
CA LEU A 410 -43.11 33.40 -24.59
C LEU A 410 -43.11 31.88 -24.80
N TYR A 411 -43.17 31.41 -26.04
CA TYR A 411 -43.23 29.99 -26.35
C TYR A 411 -41.88 29.33 -26.64
N LEU A 412 -40.78 30.10 -26.56
CA LEU A 412 -39.45 29.59 -26.87
C LEU A 412 -38.92 28.69 -25.74
N GLY A 413 -38.66 27.42 -26.07
CA GLY A 413 -37.88 26.50 -25.24
C GLY A 413 -38.54 26.13 -23.91
N ARG A 414 -39.86 26.21 -23.79
CA ARG A 414 -40.62 25.82 -22.58
C ARG A 414 -41.97 25.21 -22.94
N SER A 415 -42.55 24.49 -21.98
CA SER A 415 -43.96 24.11 -22.00
C SER A 415 -44.84 25.21 -21.39
N CYS A 416 -46.02 25.44 -21.97
CA CYS A 416 -47.04 26.34 -21.42
C CYS A 416 -48.17 25.61 -20.68
N THR A 417 -48.12 24.27 -20.59
CA THR A 417 -49.18 23.46 -19.97
C THR A 417 -48.72 22.70 -18.73
N ARG A 418 -47.42 22.39 -18.61
CA ARG A 418 -46.89 21.52 -17.52
C ARG A 418 -47.12 22.03 -16.11
N ASN A 419 -47.42 23.30 -15.91
CA ASN A 419 -47.70 23.86 -14.57
C ASN A 419 -49.08 23.47 -14.02
N ALA A 420 -49.91 22.78 -14.81
CA ALA A 420 -51.22 22.30 -14.43
C ALA A 420 -51.22 20.77 -14.35
N ARG A 421 -51.94 20.19 -13.39
CA ARG A 421 -52.19 18.74 -13.35
C ARG A 421 -53.37 18.34 -14.22
N THR A 422 -54.31 19.27 -14.40
CA THR A 422 -55.55 19.07 -15.13
C THR A 422 -55.78 20.21 -16.11
N LEU A 423 -56.54 19.96 -17.18
CA LEU A 423 -56.87 21.00 -18.15
C LEU A 423 -57.63 22.18 -17.54
N ALA A 424 -58.41 21.95 -16.47
CA ALA A 424 -59.15 23.01 -15.79
C ALA A 424 -58.22 24.05 -15.14
N GLU A 425 -57.08 23.62 -14.59
CA GLU A 425 -56.11 24.52 -13.93
C GLU A 425 -55.39 25.49 -14.90
N LEU A 426 -55.48 25.22 -16.21
CA LEU A 426 -54.99 26.12 -17.27
C LEU A 426 -55.93 27.29 -17.55
N TYR A 427 -57.12 27.30 -16.95
CA TYR A 427 -58.10 28.39 -17.05
C TYR A 427 -58.32 29.03 -15.68
N ALA A 428 -58.77 30.29 -15.70
CA ALA A 428 -59.30 31.00 -14.54
C ALA A 428 -60.73 30.52 -14.28
N ASP A 429 -61.09 30.44 -13.00
CA ASP A 429 -62.43 30.11 -12.54
C ASP A 429 -62.86 31.17 -11.51
N PRO A 430 -63.88 32.01 -11.80
CA PRO A 430 -64.62 32.09 -13.06
C PRO A 430 -63.79 32.68 -14.22
N LEU A 431 -64.26 32.48 -15.45
CA LEU A 431 -63.66 33.11 -16.64
C LEU A 431 -63.88 34.64 -16.62
N PRO A 432 -62.99 35.43 -17.26
CA PRO A 432 -63.16 36.88 -17.37
C PRO A 432 -64.47 37.27 -18.07
N ASP A 433 -65.23 38.20 -17.49
CA ASP A 433 -66.54 38.68 -17.97
C ASP A 433 -66.57 40.19 -18.33
N GLY A 434 -65.44 40.89 -18.18
CA GLY A 434 -65.27 42.32 -18.48
C GLY A 434 -65.00 42.66 -19.95
N ASP A 435 -64.28 43.77 -20.20
CA ASP A 435 -63.87 44.17 -21.56
C ASP A 435 -62.81 43.21 -22.13
N LEU A 436 -63.28 42.22 -22.87
CA LEU A 436 -62.43 41.19 -23.49
C LEU A 436 -61.49 41.76 -24.55
N LEU A 437 -61.82 42.86 -25.23
CA LEU A 437 -60.94 43.46 -26.24
C LEU A 437 -59.74 44.12 -25.56
N GLN A 438 -59.98 44.90 -24.50
CA GLN A 438 -58.91 45.46 -23.68
C GLN A 438 -58.05 44.36 -23.05
N ALA A 439 -58.68 43.28 -22.57
CA ALA A 439 -57.95 42.14 -22.00
C ALA A 439 -57.07 41.43 -23.04
N LEU A 440 -57.54 41.26 -24.28
CA LEU A 440 -56.77 40.67 -25.39
C LEU A 440 -55.55 41.53 -25.77
N ASP A 441 -55.71 42.85 -25.83
CA ASP A 441 -54.63 43.78 -26.17
C ASP A 441 -53.54 43.84 -25.08
N GLY A 442 -53.91 43.55 -23.83
CA GLY A 442 -53.01 43.50 -22.68
C GLY A 442 -52.30 42.16 -22.44
N LEU A 443 -52.46 41.15 -23.30
CA LEU A 443 -51.92 39.81 -23.04
C LEU A 443 -50.39 39.75 -23.14
N TYR A 444 -49.76 40.29 -24.19
CA TYR A 444 -48.33 40.06 -24.48
C TYR A 444 -47.46 41.31 -24.32
N LEU A 445 -47.21 41.72 -23.06
CA LEU A 445 -46.40 42.90 -22.76
C LEU A 445 -44.90 42.58 -22.67
N PRO A 446 -43.99 43.55 -22.93
CA PRO A 446 -42.54 43.33 -22.79
C PRO A 446 -42.11 42.83 -21.39
N ALA A 447 -42.83 43.23 -20.34
CA ALA A 447 -42.58 42.78 -18.97
C ALA A 447 -42.82 41.27 -18.77
N ASP A 448 -43.67 40.65 -19.59
CA ASP A 448 -43.91 39.20 -19.55
C ASP A 448 -42.75 38.44 -20.20
N GLY A 449 -42.23 38.94 -21.33
CA GLY A 449 -41.01 38.40 -21.96
C GLY A 449 -39.80 38.40 -21.01
N GLN A 450 -39.58 39.51 -20.31
CA GLN A 450 -38.50 39.63 -19.31
C GLN A 450 -38.64 38.62 -18.15
N ALA A 451 -39.86 38.38 -17.68
CA ALA A 451 -40.10 37.42 -16.59
C ALA A 451 -39.73 35.98 -17.00
N ILE A 452 -39.90 35.65 -18.27
CA ILE A 452 -39.61 34.31 -18.80
C ILE A 452 -38.11 34.13 -19.02
N GLU A 453 -37.43 35.17 -19.50
CA GLU A 453 -35.98 35.18 -19.59
C GLU A 453 -35.34 34.98 -18.21
N GLN A 454 -35.82 35.71 -17.19
CA GLN A 454 -35.42 35.53 -15.80
C GLN A 454 -35.71 34.10 -15.30
N LEU A 455 -36.87 33.54 -15.63
CA LEU A 455 -37.21 32.17 -15.26
C LEU A 455 -36.22 31.16 -15.88
N ARG A 456 -35.94 31.25 -17.19
CA ARG A 456 -34.99 30.34 -17.88
C ARG A 456 -33.60 30.42 -17.27
N GLU A 457 -33.13 31.63 -16.97
CA GLU A 457 -31.81 31.83 -16.38
C GLU A 457 -31.72 31.21 -14.97
N ARG A 458 -32.73 31.46 -14.13
CA ARG A 458 -32.79 30.89 -12.77
C ARG A 458 -32.92 29.36 -12.80
N GLU A 459 -33.67 28.80 -13.75
CA GLU A 459 -33.79 27.33 -13.91
C GLU A 459 -32.47 26.69 -14.34
N ARG A 460 -31.73 27.34 -15.23
CA ARG A 460 -30.38 26.91 -15.65
C ARG A 460 -29.39 26.94 -14.48
N GLN A 461 -29.42 28.00 -13.68
CA GLN A 461 -28.58 28.12 -12.49
C GLN A 461 -28.90 27.04 -11.45
N ARG A 462 -30.20 26.78 -11.22
CA ARG A 462 -30.65 25.72 -10.32
C ARG A 462 -30.20 24.34 -10.78
N ALA A 463 -30.37 24.04 -12.07
CA ALA A 463 -29.90 22.79 -12.66
C ALA A 463 -28.38 22.61 -12.50
N THR A 464 -27.62 23.69 -12.66
CA THR A 464 -26.16 23.72 -12.45
C THR A 464 -25.80 23.40 -11.01
N LEU A 465 -26.41 24.09 -10.04
CA LEU A 465 -26.18 23.87 -8.60
C LEU A 465 -26.56 22.45 -8.17
N GLN A 466 -27.69 21.94 -8.67
CA GLN A 466 -28.14 20.58 -8.42
C GLN A 466 -27.14 19.56 -8.97
N GLY A 467 -26.68 19.73 -10.21
CA GLY A 467 -25.66 18.85 -10.79
C GLY A 467 -24.34 18.87 -10.02
N LEU A 468 -23.96 20.01 -9.43
CA LEU A 468 -22.79 20.13 -8.55
C LEU A 468 -22.98 19.43 -7.20
N MET A 469 -24.20 19.48 -6.64
CA MET A 469 -24.57 18.79 -5.40
C MET A 469 -24.61 17.27 -5.60
N ASP A 470 -25.17 16.81 -6.71
CA ASP A 470 -25.29 15.38 -7.07
C ASP A 470 -23.95 14.78 -7.52
N GLY A 471 -22.90 15.61 -7.67
CA GLY A 471 -21.56 15.18 -8.07
C GLY A 471 -21.39 14.89 -9.58
N GLY A 472 -22.46 15.04 -10.36
CA GLY A 472 -22.45 14.91 -11.83
C GLY A 472 -21.73 16.07 -12.53
N LEU A 473 -21.71 17.24 -11.91
CA LEU A 473 -20.91 18.40 -12.33
C LEU A 473 -19.81 18.68 -11.30
N ARG A 474 -18.68 19.20 -11.78
CA ARG A 474 -17.56 19.62 -10.93
C ARG A 474 -17.32 21.12 -11.15
N ALA A 475 -17.27 21.89 -10.07
CA ALA A 475 -17.00 23.32 -10.14
C ALA A 475 -15.62 23.58 -10.76
N THR A 476 -15.56 24.42 -11.78
CA THR A 476 -14.32 24.78 -12.48
C THR A 476 -13.35 25.45 -11.50
N GLY A 477 -12.30 24.73 -11.10
CA GLY A 477 -11.30 25.13 -10.10
C GLY A 477 -11.73 25.05 -8.62
N GLY A 478 -12.84 24.38 -8.30
CA GLY A 478 -13.17 23.97 -6.92
C GLY A 478 -13.73 25.05 -5.99
N VAL A 479 -13.91 26.28 -6.46
CA VAL A 479 -14.58 27.36 -5.72
C VAL A 479 -15.88 27.69 -6.44
N LEU A 480 -17.00 27.58 -5.72
CA LEU A 480 -18.33 27.99 -6.17
C LEU A 480 -18.57 29.40 -5.65
N THR A 481 -19.11 30.29 -6.47
CA THR A 481 -19.48 31.65 -6.05
C THR A 481 -20.96 31.88 -6.25
N TRP A 482 -21.64 32.42 -5.23
CA TRP A 482 -23.05 32.83 -5.28
C TRP A 482 -23.17 34.26 -4.79
N LYS A 483 -23.71 35.15 -5.63
CA LYS A 483 -23.87 36.58 -5.32
C LYS A 483 -22.56 37.19 -4.78
N GLY A 484 -21.43 36.83 -5.38
CA GLY A 484 -20.08 37.28 -4.98
C GLY A 484 -19.46 36.61 -3.73
N THR A 485 -20.11 35.61 -3.12
CA THR A 485 -19.57 34.88 -1.94
C THR A 485 -19.13 33.45 -2.28
N ASN A 486 -18.03 32.98 -1.67
CA ASN A 486 -17.55 31.62 -1.86
C ASN A 486 -18.45 30.61 -1.14
N LEU A 487 -19.00 29.66 -1.90
CA LEU A 487 -19.83 28.56 -1.41
C LEU A 487 -19.01 27.29 -1.21
N SER A 488 -19.20 26.67 -0.04
CA SER A 488 -18.83 25.28 0.21
C SER A 488 -19.93 24.32 -0.24
N ARG A 489 -19.58 23.05 -0.50
CA ARG A 489 -20.57 22.01 -0.83
C ARG A 489 -21.66 21.83 0.24
N ALA A 490 -21.33 22.09 1.51
CA ALA A 490 -22.28 22.00 2.61
C ALA A 490 -23.37 23.09 2.57
N GLN A 491 -23.09 24.21 1.90
CA GLN A 491 -24.02 25.34 1.77
C GLN A 491 -24.92 25.22 0.53
N LEU A 492 -24.61 24.31 -0.41
CA LEU A 492 -25.40 24.12 -1.64
C LEU A 492 -26.90 23.84 -1.39
N PRO A 493 -27.31 23.01 -0.42
CA PRO A 493 -28.74 22.77 -0.18
C PRO A 493 -29.49 24.05 0.21
N ALA A 494 -28.87 24.93 1.01
CA ALA A 494 -29.49 26.18 1.45
C ALA A 494 -29.65 27.17 0.28
N VAL A 495 -28.66 27.24 -0.60
CA VAL A 495 -28.70 28.11 -1.80
C VAL A 495 -29.71 27.58 -2.83
N ILE A 496 -29.78 26.26 -3.03
CA ILE A 496 -30.81 25.65 -3.89
C ILE A 496 -32.19 25.95 -3.33
N ALA A 497 -32.38 25.89 -2.01
CA ALA A 497 -33.65 26.25 -1.38
C ALA A 497 -34.01 27.75 -1.55
N GLU A 498 -33.03 28.66 -1.44
CA GLU A 498 -33.21 30.08 -1.73
C GLU A 498 -33.68 30.30 -3.18
N LEU A 499 -32.98 29.68 -4.14
CA LEU A 499 -33.29 29.76 -5.57
C LEU A 499 -34.62 29.08 -5.93
N ASP A 500 -34.99 28.01 -5.23
CA ASP A 500 -36.31 27.37 -5.37
C ASP A 500 -37.44 28.32 -4.94
N GLY A 501 -37.21 29.16 -3.92
CA GLY A 501 -38.12 30.24 -3.53
C GLY A 501 -38.26 31.30 -4.64
N GLU A 502 -37.15 31.78 -5.20
CA GLU A 502 -37.16 32.73 -6.34
C GLU A 502 -37.88 32.13 -7.56
N LEU A 503 -37.60 30.87 -7.89
CA LEU A 503 -38.22 30.14 -9.00
C LEU A 503 -39.72 29.92 -8.79
N GLN A 504 -40.17 29.68 -7.57
CA GLN A 504 -41.60 29.51 -7.29
C GLN A 504 -42.39 30.77 -7.65
N VAL A 505 -41.87 31.95 -7.31
CA VAL A 505 -42.50 33.24 -7.64
C VAL A 505 -42.52 33.48 -9.15
N LEU A 506 -41.39 33.25 -9.83
CA LEU A 506 -41.30 33.41 -11.28
C LEU A 506 -42.21 32.43 -12.03
N ARG A 507 -42.23 31.15 -11.62
CA ARG A 507 -43.12 30.14 -12.20
C ARG A 507 -44.59 30.49 -12.03
N ALA A 508 -44.99 30.95 -10.83
CA ALA A 508 -46.36 31.40 -10.58
C ALA A 508 -46.76 32.61 -11.44
N ARG A 509 -45.84 33.55 -11.66
CA ARG A 509 -46.06 34.69 -12.55
C ARG A 509 -46.27 34.26 -14.00
N VAL A 510 -45.39 33.40 -14.52
CA VAL A 510 -45.44 32.91 -15.90
C VAL A 510 -46.66 32.01 -16.12
N SER A 511 -46.92 31.05 -15.23
CA SER A 511 -48.09 30.17 -15.33
C SER A 511 -49.41 30.93 -15.15
N GLY A 512 -49.42 31.95 -14.29
CA GLY A 512 -50.56 32.86 -14.16
C GLY A 512 -50.80 33.66 -15.43
N HIS A 513 -49.76 34.07 -16.14
CA HIS A 513 -49.88 34.70 -17.46
C HIS A 513 -50.40 33.72 -18.52
N ASP A 514 -49.88 32.49 -18.57
CA ASP A 514 -50.37 31.44 -19.48
C ASP A 514 -51.88 31.21 -19.27
N ARG A 515 -52.28 31.07 -18.00
CA ARG A 515 -53.69 30.92 -17.59
C ARG A 515 -54.54 32.10 -18.05
N ARG A 516 -54.07 33.34 -17.86
CA ARG A 516 -54.80 34.53 -18.34
C ARG A 516 -54.98 34.50 -19.85
N CYS A 517 -53.94 34.18 -20.62
CA CYS A 517 -54.03 34.07 -22.07
C CYS A 517 -55.12 33.06 -22.48
N ARG A 518 -55.05 31.83 -21.96
CA ARG A 518 -56.05 30.79 -22.28
C ARG A 518 -57.47 31.20 -21.88
N SER A 519 -57.61 31.85 -20.72
CA SER A 519 -58.92 32.24 -20.17
C SER A 519 -59.58 33.36 -20.95
N VAL A 520 -58.82 34.38 -21.36
CA VAL A 520 -59.35 35.50 -22.15
C VAL A 520 -59.77 35.01 -23.54
N HIS A 521 -58.96 34.17 -24.20
CA HIS A 521 -59.34 33.59 -25.49
C HIS A 521 -60.54 32.64 -25.38
N LEU A 522 -60.64 31.83 -24.31
CA LEU A 522 -61.81 30.97 -24.09
C LEU A 522 -63.08 31.79 -23.78
N ALA A 523 -62.97 32.87 -23.01
CA ALA A 523 -64.10 33.79 -22.77
C ALA A 523 -64.56 34.46 -24.06
N ALA A 524 -63.62 34.89 -24.91
CA ALA A 524 -63.91 35.42 -26.25
C ALA A 524 -64.61 34.37 -27.14
N ALA A 525 -64.12 33.14 -27.15
CA ALA A 525 -64.74 32.03 -27.88
C ALA A 525 -66.16 31.72 -27.38
N ASN A 526 -66.40 31.74 -26.06
CA ASN A 526 -67.73 31.55 -25.46
C ASN A 526 -68.70 32.66 -25.89
N ARG A 527 -68.21 33.90 -26.03
CA ARG A 527 -69.02 35.04 -26.49
C ARG A 527 -69.37 34.95 -27.98
N LEU A 528 -68.48 34.38 -28.80
CA LEU A 528 -68.76 34.12 -30.22
C LEU A 528 -69.75 32.95 -30.40
N GLY A 529 -69.69 31.94 -29.53
CA GLY A 529 -70.54 30.74 -29.59
C GLY A 529 -70.07 29.70 -30.61
N GLY A 530 -70.89 28.70 -30.90
CA GLY A 530 -70.55 27.58 -31.80
C GLY A 530 -69.46 26.66 -31.24
N ASP A 531 -68.69 26.03 -32.14
CA ASP A 531 -67.66 25.04 -31.77
C ASP A 531 -66.29 25.65 -31.37
N TRP A 532 -66.16 26.99 -31.37
CA TRP A 532 -64.90 27.68 -31.01
C TRP A 532 -64.36 27.29 -29.62
N PRO A 533 -65.16 27.23 -28.54
CA PRO A 533 -64.66 26.80 -27.22
C PRO A 533 -64.18 25.34 -27.22
N ALA A 534 -64.86 24.46 -27.96
CA ALA A 534 -64.47 23.05 -28.07
C ALA A 534 -63.15 22.91 -28.83
N LEU A 535 -62.98 23.67 -29.93
CA LEU A 535 -61.76 23.70 -30.73
C LEU A 535 -60.53 24.13 -29.91
N LEU A 536 -60.62 25.24 -29.18
CA LEU A 536 -59.52 25.72 -28.32
C LEU A 536 -59.16 24.70 -27.22
N ARG A 537 -60.18 24.10 -26.58
CA ARG A 537 -59.96 23.06 -25.56
C ARG A 537 -59.33 21.79 -26.15
N GLY A 538 -59.70 21.42 -27.38
CA GLY A 538 -59.14 20.26 -28.08
C GLY A 538 -57.64 20.41 -28.34
N TYR A 539 -57.21 21.53 -28.92
CA TYR A 539 -55.78 21.79 -29.12
C TYR A 539 -55.00 21.88 -27.80
N LEU A 540 -55.56 22.54 -26.78
CA LEU A 540 -54.92 22.61 -25.47
C LEU A 540 -54.82 21.23 -24.80
N ALA A 541 -55.79 20.34 -25.02
CA ALA A 541 -55.76 18.97 -24.52
C ALA A 541 -54.62 18.16 -25.14
N VAL A 542 -54.43 18.26 -26.47
CA VAL A 542 -53.30 17.61 -27.16
C VAL A 542 -51.97 18.20 -26.72
N LEU A 543 -51.91 19.52 -26.51
CA LEU A 543 -50.71 20.20 -26.02
C LEU A 543 -50.33 19.75 -24.60
N HIS A 544 -51.30 19.66 -23.68
CA HIS A 544 -51.07 19.16 -22.33
C HIS A 544 -50.65 17.67 -22.32
N TYR A 545 -51.28 16.84 -23.16
CA TYR A 545 -50.87 15.45 -23.36
C TYR A 545 -49.42 15.34 -23.83
N THR A 546 -49.06 16.05 -24.91
CA THR A 546 -47.72 15.97 -25.50
C THR A 546 -46.65 16.50 -24.56
N ASP A 547 -46.87 17.66 -23.93
CA ASP A 547 -45.94 18.26 -22.99
C ASP A 547 -45.62 17.36 -21.79
N HIS A 548 -46.63 16.68 -21.23
CA HIS A 548 -46.42 15.75 -20.12
C HIS A 548 -45.82 14.41 -20.57
N THR A 549 -46.21 13.89 -21.72
CA THR A 549 -45.67 12.65 -22.30
C THR A 549 -44.18 12.81 -22.65
N ILE A 550 -43.80 13.94 -23.27
CA ILE A 550 -42.40 14.30 -23.53
C ILE A 550 -41.63 14.36 -22.22
N ALA A 551 -42.16 15.04 -21.20
CA ALA A 551 -41.50 15.15 -19.90
C ALA A 551 -41.35 13.78 -19.19
N ASP A 552 -42.32 12.88 -19.34
CA ASP A 552 -42.23 11.54 -18.75
C ASP A 552 -41.17 10.68 -19.42
N LEU A 553 -41.12 10.70 -20.76
CA LEU A 553 -40.15 9.96 -21.56
C LEU A 553 -38.73 10.51 -21.37
N ASP A 554 -38.55 11.83 -21.40
CA ASP A 554 -37.26 12.49 -21.18
C ASP A 554 -36.73 12.19 -19.77
N ASP A 555 -37.56 12.30 -18.73
CA ASP A 555 -37.13 11.95 -17.36
C ASP A 555 -36.79 10.46 -17.20
N ALA A 556 -37.53 9.56 -17.85
CA ALA A 556 -37.20 8.13 -17.87
C ALA A 556 -35.86 7.87 -18.58
N TYR A 557 -35.62 8.55 -19.70
CA TYR A 557 -34.39 8.42 -20.48
C TYR A 557 -33.18 8.99 -19.74
N LEU A 558 -33.33 10.16 -19.11
CA LEU A 558 -32.32 10.77 -18.25
C LEU A 558 -31.98 9.87 -17.05
N LEU A 559 -32.98 9.26 -16.41
CA LEU A 559 -32.76 8.28 -15.35
C LEU A 559 -31.94 7.08 -15.86
N GLN A 560 -32.24 6.58 -17.06
CA GLN A 560 -31.51 5.48 -17.68
C GLN A 560 -30.06 5.84 -18.02
N LEU A 561 -29.83 7.01 -18.62
CA LEU A 561 -28.48 7.52 -18.91
C LEU A 561 -27.66 7.72 -17.63
N GLN A 562 -28.25 8.32 -16.59
CA GLN A 562 -27.56 8.54 -15.32
C GLN A 562 -27.28 7.23 -14.59
N THR A 563 -28.23 6.29 -14.58
CA THR A 563 -28.03 4.96 -14.01
C THR A 563 -26.94 4.22 -14.76
N PHE A 564 -26.92 4.29 -16.09
CA PHE A 564 -25.85 3.72 -16.91
C PHE A 564 -24.49 4.32 -16.53
N HIS A 565 -24.36 5.65 -16.48
CA HIS A 565 -23.13 6.33 -16.07
C HIS A 565 -22.67 5.95 -14.65
N ALA A 566 -23.60 5.80 -13.70
CA ALA A 566 -23.29 5.38 -12.34
C ALA A 566 -22.83 3.92 -12.27
N VAL A 567 -23.50 3.03 -13.00
CA VAL A 567 -23.22 1.59 -13.04
C VAL A 567 -21.88 1.27 -13.74
N ILE A 568 -21.48 2.06 -14.74
CA ILE A 568 -20.20 1.85 -15.43
C ILE A 568 -19.03 2.62 -14.80
N ALA A 569 -19.25 3.38 -13.72
CA ALA A 569 -18.27 4.32 -13.17
C ALA A 569 -16.96 3.66 -12.71
N ASP A 570 -17.03 2.46 -12.15
CA ASP A 570 -15.87 1.64 -11.75
C ASP A 570 -15.45 0.63 -12.84
N GLY A 571 -16.16 0.69 -13.98
CA GLY A 571 -16.09 -0.21 -15.12
C GLY A 571 -16.59 -1.64 -14.86
N ARG A 572 -16.91 -2.07 -13.63
CA ARG A 572 -17.38 -3.45 -13.35
C ARG A 572 -18.84 -3.41 -12.92
N VAL A 573 -19.71 -4.03 -13.70
CA VAL A 573 -21.13 -4.11 -13.35
C VAL A 573 -21.39 -5.35 -12.50
N SER A 574 -21.79 -5.17 -11.24
CA SER A 574 -22.29 -6.27 -10.39
C SER A 574 -23.69 -6.72 -10.81
N ALA A 575 -24.11 -7.92 -10.43
CA ALA A 575 -25.48 -8.40 -10.69
C ALA A 575 -26.57 -7.50 -10.06
N LYS A 576 -26.25 -6.78 -8.97
CA LYS A 576 -27.16 -5.80 -8.37
C LYS A 576 -27.28 -4.54 -9.23
N GLU A 577 -26.15 -4.03 -9.71
CA GLU A 577 -26.08 -2.85 -10.58
C GLU A 577 -26.69 -3.14 -11.96
N LEU A 578 -26.50 -4.35 -12.49
CA LEU A 578 -27.15 -4.79 -13.72
C LEU A 578 -28.67 -4.78 -13.58
N ARG A 579 -29.22 -5.33 -12.49
CA ARG A 579 -30.66 -5.29 -12.22
C ARG A 579 -31.19 -3.86 -12.06
N GLN A 580 -30.40 -2.96 -11.47
CA GLN A 580 -30.76 -1.54 -11.37
C GLN A 580 -30.79 -0.88 -12.76
N LEU A 581 -29.81 -1.17 -13.62
CA LEU A 581 -29.80 -0.70 -15.01
C LEU A 581 -30.98 -1.26 -15.81
N VAL A 582 -31.26 -2.56 -15.71
CA VAL A 582 -32.42 -3.22 -16.33
C VAL A 582 -33.72 -2.56 -15.88
N ALA A 583 -33.88 -2.29 -14.58
CA ALA A 583 -35.05 -1.59 -14.06
C ALA A 583 -35.21 -0.19 -14.65
N ALA A 584 -34.11 0.56 -14.83
CA ALA A 584 -34.12 1.87 -15.47
C ALA A 584 -34.43 1.80 -16.97
N CYS A 585 -33.85 0.83 -17.70
CA CYS A 585 -34.20 0.56 -19.10
C CYS A 585 -35.69 0.21 -19.26
N ASN A 586 -36.24 -0.57 -18.34
CA ASN A 586 -37.67 -0.89 -18.34
C ASN A 586 -38.58 0.28 -17.95
N GLN A 587 -38.07 1.35 -17.33
CA GLN A 587 -38.84 2.61 -17.21
C GLN A 587 -38.96 3.31 -18.57
N VAL A 588 -37.88 3.37 -19.34
CA VAL A 588 -37.89 3.94 -20.72
C VAL A 588 -38.80 3.12 -21.62
N GLN A 589 -38.67 1.80 -21.59
CA GLN A 589 -39.49 0.92 -22.40
C GLN A 589 -40.98 1.09 -22.09
N ARG A 590 -41.37 1.18 -20.80
CA ARG A 590 -42.75 1.41 -20.39
C ARG A 590 -43.26 2.79 -20.84
N ALA A 591 -42.45 3.84 -20.69
CA ALA A 591 -42.80 5.18 -21.14
C ALA A 591 -43.05 5.20 -22.66
N LEU A 592 -42.16 4.57 -23.45
CA LEU A 592 -42.34 4.42 -24.89
C LEU A 592 -43.62 3.64 -25.22
N ARG A 593 -43.77 2.43 -24.65
CA ARG A 593 -44.92 1.55 -24.91
C ARG A 593 -46.25 2.26 -24.68
N HIS A 594 -46.33 3.06 -23.63
CA HIS A 594 -47.53 3.83 -23.30
C HIS A 594 -47.94 4.80 -24.43
N VAL A 595 -46.97 5.48 -25.06
CA VAL A 595 -47.24 6.36 -26.21
C VAL A 595 -47.86 5.58 -27.37
N TYR A 596 -47.30 4.41 -27.68
CA TYR A 596 -47.78 3.58 -28.78
C TYR A 596 -49.16 2.95 -28.49
N GLU A 597 -49.41 2.50 -27.26
CA GLU A 597 -50.74 1.97 -26.86
C GLU A 597 -51.83 3.04 -26.87
N GLN A 598 -51.47 4.30 -26.63
CA GLN A 598 -52.38 5.44 -26.67
C GLN A 598 -52.60 5.99 -28.08
N ALA A 599 -51.75 5.64 -29.05
CA ALA A 599 -51.77 6.27 -30.36
C ALA A 599 -53.16 6.25 -31.04
N PRO A 600 -53.94 5.14 -30.99
CA PRO A 600 -55.28 5.10 -31.58
C PRO A 600 -56.35 5.94 -30.85
N ARG A 601 -56.05 6.40 -29.63
CA ARG A 601 -56.97 7.24 -28.83
C ARG A 601 -56.78 8.73 -29.12
N LEU A 602 -55.70 9.10 -29.81
CA LEU A 602 -55.43 10.47 -30.22
C LEU A 602 -56.05 10.73 -31.59
N ARG A 603 -56.98 11.68 -31.68
CA ARG A 603 -57.62 12.04 -32.95
C ARG A 603 -57.13 13.40 -33.43
N LEU A 604 -56.47 13.39 -34.58
CA LEU A 604 -56.11 14.60 -35.30
C LEU A 604 -57.37 15.18 -35.97
N ASN A 605 -57.48 16.50 -35.96
CA ASN A 605 -58.44 17.22 -36.79
C ASN A 605 -57.77 17.63 -38.11
N ALA A 606 -58.54 18.08 -39.10
CA ALA A 606 -58.02 18.37 -40.44
C ALA A 606 -56.80 19.33 -40.44
N PRO A 607 -56.78 20.42 -39.64
CA PRO A 607 -55.60 21.28 -39.55
C PRO A 607 -54.35 20.58 -39.00
N LEU A 608 -54.48 19.72 -37.97
CA LEU A 608 -53.33 18.96 -37.45
C LEU A 608 -52.84 17.88 -38.41
N SER A 609 -53.76 17.17 -39.07
CA SER A 609 -53.40 16.18 -40.10
C SER A 609 -52.62 16.85 -41.24
N ALA A 610 -53.06 18.05 -41.67
CA ALA A 610 -52.34 18.84 -42.67
C ALA A 610 -50.96 19.31 -42.18
N ALA A 611 -50.85 19.77 -40.94
CA ALA A 611 -49.58 20.24 -40.37
C ALA A 611 -48.54 19.11 -40.22
N LEU A 612 -48.98 17.89 -39.87
CA LEU A 612 -48.12 16.72 -39.71
C LEU A 612 -47.87 15.97 -41.03
N GLY A 613 -48.66 16.25 -42.07
CA GLY A 613 -48.59 15.55 -43.35
C GLY A 613 -49.05 14.09 -43.28
N GLN A 614 -49.87 13.73 -42.29
CA GLN A 614 -50.37 12.37 -42.05
C GLN A 614 -51.86 12.42 -41.70
N GLU A 615 -52.61 11.39 -42.10
CA GLU A 615 -54.06 11.36 -41.88
C GLU A 615 -54.39 11.09 -40.41
N CYS A 616 -53.64 10.19 -39.76
CA CYS A 616 -53.83 9.82 -38.36
C CYS A 616 -52.49 9.75 -37.59
N TRP A 617 -52.58 9.77 -36.26
CA TRP A 617 -51.40 9.87 -35.40
C TRP A 617 -50.53 8.60 -35.45
N GLU A 618 -51.13 7.43 -35.66
CA GLU A 618 -50.43 6.16 -35.77
C GLU A 618 -49.46 6.12 -36.97
N GLN A 619 -49.75 6.86 -38.05
CA GLN A 619 -48.86 6.98 -39.21
C GLN A 619 -47.61 7.82 -38.92
N CYS A 620 -47.63 8.65 -37.87
CA CYS A 620 -46.48 9.45 -37.44
C CYS A 620 -45.46 8.63 -36.62
N LEU A 621 -45.82 7.41 -36.21
CA LEU A 621 -45.03 6.56 -35.34
C LEU A 621 -44.67 5.23 -36.04
N PRO A 622 -43.43 4.74 -35.94
CA PRO A 622 -43.07 3.43 -36.48
C PRO A 622 -43.71 2.28 -35.69
N GLU A 623 -43.81 1.08 -36.26
CA GLU A 623 -44.32 -0.09 -35.53
C GLU A 623 -43.44 -0.42 -34.31
N PHE A 624 -43.97 -0.35 -33.08
CA PHE A 624 -43.18 -0.52 -31.86
C PHE A 624 -42.69 -1.96 -31.66
N ARG A 625 -41.36 -2.16 -31.70
CA ARG A 625 -40.71 -3.48 -31.61
C ARG A 625 -39.67 -3.60 -30.49
N LEU A 626 -39.63 -2.65 -29.54
CA LEU A 626 -38.68 -2.68 -28.44
C LEU A 626 -39.17 -3.55 -27.28
N ALA A 627 -38.58 -4.74 -27.12
CA ALA A 627 -38.87 -5.65 -26.01
C ALA A 627 -38.41 -5.09 -24.65
N GLU A 628 -38.90 -5.68 -23.56
CA GLU A 628 -38.38 -5.40 -22.21
C GLU A 628 -36.91 -5.79 -22.10
N ALA A 629 -36.16 -4.98 -21.35
CA ALA A 629 -34.78 -5.28 -21.03
C ALA A 629 -34.71 -6.39 -19.96
N ASP A 630 -33.75 -7.29 -20.14
CA ASP A 630 -33.35 -8.30 -19.17
C ASP A 630 -31.82 -8.44 -19.12
N GLU A 631 -31.30 -9.30 -18.25
CA GLU A 631 -29.85 -9.50 -18.10
C GLU A 631 -29.17 -10.08 -19.35
N HIS A 632 -29.91 -10.73 -20.27
CA HIS A 632 -29.38 -11.40 -21.45
C HIS A 632 -29.42 -10.52 -22.71
N ASN A 633 -30.40 -9.60 -22.81
CA ASN A 633 -30.59 -8.76 -23.99
C ASN A 633 -30.10 -7.31 -23.83
N ILE A 634 -29.59 -6.93 -22.65
CA ILE A 634 -29.26 -5.53 -22.30
C ILE A 634 -28.30 -4.86 -23.30
N ASP A 635 -27.29 -5.57 -23.80
CA ASP A 635 -26.30 -5.02 -24.73
C ASP A 635 -26.92 -4.68 -26.09
N SER A 636 -27.76 -5.57 -26.62
CA SER A 636 -28.52 -5.32 -27.85
C SER A 636 -29.58 -4.24 -27.64
N TRP A 637 -30.24 -4.23 -26.48
CA TRP A 637 -31.26 -3.26 -26.12
C TRP A 637 -30.69 -1.84 -26.09
N MET A 638 -29.55 -1.64 -25.42
CA MET A 638 -28.88 -0.34 -25.30
C MET A 638 -28.46 0.24 -26.65
N LYS A 639 -28.11 -0.59 -27.63
CA LYS A 639 -27.73 -0.15 -28.98
C LYS A 639 -28.89 0.45 -29.77
N VAL A 640 -30.11 -0.05 -29.57
CA VAL A 640 -31.29 0.35 -30.35
C VAL A 640 -32.21 1.33 -29.61
N ALA A 641 -32.19 1.34 -28.27
CA ALA A 641 -33.09 2.15 -27.45
C ALA A 641 -33.01 3.65 -27.73
N LYS A 642 -31.81 4.19 -27.98
CA LYS A 642 -31.63 5.60 -28.34
C LYS A 642 -32.42 5.97 -29.60
N GLY A 643 -32.44 5.10 -30.61
CA GLY A 643 -33.19 5.33 -31.84
C GLY A 643 -34.70 5.40 -31.60
N TRP A 644 -35.24 4.49 -30.78
CA TRP A 644 -36.66 4.50 -30.40
C TRP A 644 -37.05 5.76 -29.62
N VAL A 645 -36.23 6.16 -28.64
CA VAL A 645 -36.47 7.39 -27.88
C VAL A 645 -36.44 8.61 -28.80
N GLN A 646 -35.44 8.69 -29.67
CA GLN A 646 -35.28 9.81 -30.59
C GLN A 646 -36.47 9.95 -31.53
N VAL A 647 -36.85 8.88 -32.25
CA VAL A 647 -37.97 8.93 -33.20
C VAL A 647 -39.30 9.25 -32.49
N THR A 648 -39.53 8.71 -31.30
CA THR A 648 -40.75 8.99 -30.53
C THR A 648 -40.79 10.42 -30.01
N MET A 649 -39.66 10.93 -29.49
CA MET A 649 -39.55 12.34 -29.07
C MET A 649 -39.78 13.28 -30.24
N GLU A 650 -39.14 13.05 -31.39
CA GLU A 650 -39.30 13.89 -32.59
C GLU A 650 -40.76 13.94 -33.05
N ALA A 651 -41.47 12.81 -33.08
CA ALA A 651 -42.89 12.77 -33.41
C ALA A 651 -43.74 13.57 -32.39
N LEU A 652 -43.52 13.37 -31.09
CA LEU A 652 -44.25 14.08 -30.03
C LEU A 652 -43.98 15.59 -30.04
N GLU A 653 -42.74 15.99 -30.30
CA GLU A 653 -42.35 17.40 -30.46
C GLU A 653 -43.02 18.03 -31.68
N ALA A 654 -43.08 17.32 -32.81
CA ALA A 654 -43.81 17.78 -33.99
C ALA A 654 -45.31 17.96 -33.70
N LEU A 655 -45.94 17.02 -32.98
CA LEU A 655 -47.34 17.13 -32.57
C LEU A 655 -47.57 18.29 -31.59
N ARG A 656 -46.65 18.48 -30.62
CA ARG A 656 -46.69 19.60 -29.68
C ARG A 656 -46.62 20.93 -30.42
N ASP A 657 -45.65 21.08 -31.32
CA ASP A 657 -45.39 22.32 -32.04
C ASP A 657 -46.53 22.64 -33.02
N ALA A 658 -47.04 21.65 -33.74
CA ALA A 658 -48.22 21.78 -34.58
C ALA A 658 -49.48 22.15 -33.76
N SER A 659 -49.68 21.51 -32.60
CA SER A 659 -50.83 21.80 -31.72
C SER A 659 -50.76 23.20 -31.13
N LEU A 660 -49.57 23.67 -30.75
CA LEU A 660 -49.38 25.03 -30.28
C LEU A 660 -49.64 26.03 -31.40
N GLU A 661 -49.10 25.80 -32.59
CA GLU A 661 -49.32 26.69 -33.73
C GLU A 661 -50.81 26.78 -34.10
N GLN A 662 -51.51 25.65 -34.18
CA GLN A 662 -52.96 25.62 -34.45
C GLN A 662 -53.78 26.26 -33.33
N LEU A 663 -53.39 26.08 -32.07
CA LEU A 663 -54.01 26.77 -30.94
C LEU A 663 -53.89 28.29 -31.09
N LEU A 664 -52.68 28.79 -31.39
CA LEU A 664 -52.43 30.22 -31.55
C LEU A 664 -53.16 30.80 -32.77
N GLN A 665 -53.24 30.06 -33.88
CA GLN A 665 -54.02 30.45 -35.07
C GLN A 665 -55.52 30.53 -34.75
N ALA A 666 -56.07 29.56 -34.00
CA ALA A 666 -57.46 29.58 -33.57
C ALA A 666 -57.74 30.72 -32.58
N GLU A 667 -56.81 31.00 -31.65
CA GLU A 667 -56.91 32.12 -30.71
C GLU A 667 -56.90 33.48 -31.41
N ASP A 668 -56.06 33.65 -32.43
CA ASP A 668 -56.04 34.82 -33.31
C ASP A 668 -57.34 34.96 -34.09
N ALA A 669 -57.84 33.87 -34.66
CA ALA A 669 -59.08 33.84 -35.42
C ALA A 669 -60.29 34.24 -34.56
N VAL A 670 -60.31 33.81 -33.29
CA VAL A 670 -61.29 34.22 -32.27
C VAL A 670 -61.14 35.72 -31.94
N ALA A 671 -59.91 36.18 -31.68
CA ALA A 671 -59.66 37.58 -31.34
C ALA A 671 -60.03 38.53 -32.50
N GLN A 672 -59.71 38.16 -33.74
CA GLN A 672 -60.04 38.93 -34.94
C GLN A 672 -61.55 39.02 -35.15
N ARG A 673 -62.28 37.91 -35.00
CA ARG A 673 -63.75 37.86 -35.12
C ARG A 673 -64.45 38.67 -34.04
N LEU A 674 -63.96 38.60 -32.81
CA LEU A 674 -64.47 39.43 -31.72
C LEU A 674 -64.25 40.93 -32.02
N ARG A 675 -63.10 41.31 -32.61
CA ARG A 675 -62.82 42.70 -33.02
C ARG A 675 -63.68 43.16 -34.20
N SER A 676 -63.98 42.28 -35.16
CA SER A 676 -64.81 42.62 -36.33
C SER A 676 -66.32 42.54 -36.06
N GLY A 677 -66.74 41.97 -34.93
CA GLY A 677 -68.15 41.71 -34.61
C GLY A 677 -68.76 40.56 -35.42
N GLU A 678 -67.93 39.69 -36.00
CA GLU A 678 -68.36 38.56 -36.82
C GLU A 678 -68.61 37.32 -35.96
N HIS A 679 -69.79 36.69 -36.07
CA HIS A 679 -70.22 35.54 -35.27
C HIS A 679 -70.21 34.21 -36.04
N THR A 680 -69.43 34.10 -37.12
CA THR A 680 -69.38 32.89 -37.94
C THR A 680 -68.79 31.70 -37.15
N PRO A 681 -69.49 30.55 -37.07
CA PRO A 681 -68.96 29.37 -36.39
C PRO A 681 -67.75 28.79 -37.14
N THR A 682 -66.86 28.10 -36.42
CA THR A 682 -65.78 27.33 -37.05
C THR A 682 -66.32 26.05 -37.70
N THR A 683 -65.73 25.64 -38.82
CA THR A 683 -65.97 24.34 -39.46
C THR A 683 -65.00 23.25 -38.99
N ASP A 684 -63.97 23.63 -38.22
CA ASP A 684 -62.95 22.71 -37.74
C ASP A 684 -63.46 21.95 -36.52
N THR A 685 -63.27 20.62 -36.53
CA THR A 685 -63.58 19.76 -35.40
C THR A 685 -62.49 19.84 -34.33
N PRO A 686 -62.81 19.66 -33.04
CA PRO A 686 -61.81 19.66 -31.99
C PRO A 686 -60.92 18.41 -32.07
N ALA A 687 -59.61 18.60 -31.91
CA ALA A 687 -58.67 17.50 -31.70
C ALA A 687 -58.94 16.82 -30.34
N VAL A 688 -58.64 15.52 -30.23
CA VAL A 688 -58.89 14.75 -29.00
C VAL A 688 -57.60 14.09 -28.52
N ALA A 689 -57.24 14.37 -27.27
CA ALA A 689 -56.13 13.72 -26.59
C ALA A 689 -56.58 12.46 -25.83
N PRO A 690 -55.68 11.50 -25.55
CA PRO A 690 -55.96 10.39 -24.64
C PRO A 690 -56.43 10.88 -23.26
N GLY A 691 -57.38 10.18 -22.63
CA GLY A 691 -57.95 10.59 -21.34
C GLY A 691 -57.12 10.23 -20.09
N ASP A 692 -56.18 9.29 -20.21
CA ASP A 692 -55.28 8.85 -19.13
C ASP A 692 -53.86 8.81 -19.67
N TYR A 693 -52.96 9.60 -19.08
CA TYR A 693 -51.54 9.71 -19.41
C TYR A 693 -50.73 10.21 -18.20
N PRO A 694 -49.40 9.98 -18.16
CA PRO A 694 -48.58 10.37 -17.02
C PRO A 694 -48.47 11.89 -16.93
N VAL A 695 -48.79 12.47 -15.77
CA VAL A 695 -48.67 13.91 -15.51
C VAL A 695 -47.37 14.21 -14.77
N ARG A 696 -46.55 15.10 -15.34
CA ARG A 696 -45.22 15.51 -14.85
C ARG A 696 -45.09 17.03 -14.74
N LEU A 697 -45.31 17.57 -13.54
CA LEU A 697 -45.11 19.00 -13.26
C LEU A 697 -43.61 19.39 -13.30
N PRO A 698 -43.25 20.67 -13.45
CA PRO A 698 -41.88 21.13 -13.27
C PRO A 698 -41.37 20.78 -11.88
N GLY A 699 -40.27 20.04 -11.81
CA GLY A 699 -39.69 19.53 -10.57
C GLY A 699 -40.16 18.13 -10.13
N ASP A 700 -41.24 17.58 -10.71
CA ASP A 700 -41.67 16.18 -10.50
C ASP A 700 -40.77 15.21 -11.29
N VAL A 701 -39.51 15.06 -10.86
CA VAL A 701 -38.52 14.14 -11.45
C VAL A 701 -38.50 12.80 -10.70
N ARG A 702 -38.29 11.68 -11.41
CA ARG A 702 -38.10 10.36 -10.78
C ARG A 702 -36.93 10.42 -9.79
N GLN A 703 -37.11 9.83 -8.60
CA GLN A 703 -36.06 9.82 -7.58
C GLN A 703 -34.80 9.12 -8.08
N ARG A 704 -33.69 9.87 -8.10
CA ARG A 704 -32.38 9.39 -8.50
C ARG A 704 -31.63 8.98 -7.25
N ASN A 705 -31.76 7.72 -6.83
CA ASN A 705 -31.03 7.22 -5.66
C ASN A 705 -29.57 6.92 -6.05
N LEU A 706 -28.78 7.99 -6.22
CA LEU A 706 -27.38 7.96 -6.68
C LEU A 706 -26.37 8.02 -5.53
N LYS A 707 -26.82 7.88 -4.27
CA LYS A 707 -25.90 7.85 -3.13
C LYS A 707 -24.99 6.62 -3.25
N GLN A 708 -23.77 6.85 -3.70
CA GLN A 708 -22.73 5.84 -3.75
C GLN A 708 -22.52 5.26 -2.34
N ASN A 709 -22.60 3.94 -2.22
CA ASN A 709 -22.25 3.27 -0.96
C ASN A 709 -20.76 3.54 -0.64
N LEU A 710 -20.37 3.46 0.63
CA LEU A 710 -18.98 3.61 1.08
C LEU A 710 -17.99 2.76 0.27
N TRP A 711 -18.40 1.56 -0.16
CA TRP A 711 -17.60 0.70 -1.03
C TRP A 711 -17.43 1.27 -2.45
N GLN A 712 -18.51 1.80 -3.05
CA GLN A 712 -18.45 2.48 -4.35
C GLN A 712 -17.62 3.77 -4.24
N ARG A 713 -17.71 4.49 -3.12
CA ARG A 713 -16.87 5.67 -2.84
C ARG A 713 -15.40 5.29 -2.64
N PHE A 714 -15.12 4.14 -2.02
CA PHE A 714 -13.77 3.58 -1.93
C PHE A 714 -13.23 3.23 -3.33
N LEU A 715 -13.98 2.46 -4.12
CA LEU A 715 -13.58 2.09 -5.49
C LEU A 715 -13.44 3.30 -6.41
N ALA A 716 -14.35 4.28 -6.35
CA ALA A 716 -14.31 5.51 -7.13
C ALA A 716 -13.34 6.58 -6.55
N ALA A 717 -12.73 6.30 -5.38
CA ALA A 717 -11.96 7.27 -4.59
C ALA A 717 -12.70 8.61 -4.39
N ASP A 718 -14.00 8.57 -4.09
CA ASP A 718 -14.83 9.77 -3.96
C ASP A 718 -14.94 10.26 -2.50
N GLY A 719 -14.16 11.30 -2.20
CA GLY A 719 -13.99 11.91 -0.87
C GLY A 719 -12.61 11.64 -0.26
N LEU A 720 -12.24 12.44 0.75
CA LEU A 720 -10.91 12.39 1.37
C LEU A 720 -10.63 11.03 2.01
N PHE A 721 -11.52 10.56 2.89
CA PHE A 721 -11.33 9.30 3.61
C PHE A 721 -11.28 8.07 2.68
N PRO A 722 -12.24 7.87 1.75
CA PRO A 722 -12.17 6.75 0.80
C PRO A 722 -10.92 6.80 -0.09
N SER A 723 -10.46 7.99 -0.47
CA SER A 723 -9.21 8.16 -1.23
C SER A 723 -7.98 7.70 -0.42
N VAL A 724 -7.86 8.14 0.84
CA VAL A 724 -6.75 7.77 1.72
C VAL A 724 -6.74 6.26 1.98
N ALA A 725 -7.89 5.66 2.26
CA ALA A 725 -8.02 4.22 2.43
C ALA A 725 -7.59 3.45 1.17
N ARG A 726 -8.00 3.91 -0.01
CA ARG A 726 -7.64 3.27 -1.29
C ARG A 726 -6.14 3.39 -1.58
N VAL A 727 -5.50 4.51 -1.24
CA VAL A 727 -4.03 4.65 -1.31
C VAL A 727 -3.36 3.67 -0.37
N ALA A 728 -3.79 3.60 0.90
CA ALA A 728 -3.17 2.73 1.89
C ALA A 728 -3.20 1.27 1.46
N VAL A 729 -4.36 0.78 0.98
CA VAL A 729 -4.52 -0.60 0.48
C VAL A 729 -3.70 -0.84 -0.79
N ALA A 730 -3.72 0.08 -1.75
CA ALA A 730 -2.96 -0.09 -2.99
C ALA A 730 -1.44 -0.03 -2.74
N ALA A 731 -0.99 0.87 -1.85
CA ALA A 731 0.40 1.02 -1.47
C ALA A 731 0.90 -0.21 -0.71
N SER A 732 0.11 -0.79 0.19
CA SER A 732 0.49 -2.01 0.91
C SER A 732 0.61 -3.21 -0.03
N ILE A 733 -0.29 -3.34 -1.02
CA ILE A 733 -0.20 -4.38 -2.05
C ILE A 733 1.06 -4.21 -2.90
N VAL A 734 1.33 -3.00 -3.41
CA VAL A 734 2.54 -2.75 -4.23
C VAL A 734 3.81 -2.93 -3.41
N ALA A 735 3.86 -2.45 -2.16
CA ALA A 735 4.98 -2.68 -1.26
C ALA A 735 5.18 -4.18 -0.99
N GLY A 736 4.11 -4.94 -0.78
CA GLY A 736 4.17 -6.40 -0.63
C GLY A 736 4.72 -7.11 -1.86
N VAL A 737 4.33 -6.68 -3.07
CA VAL A 737 4.84 -7.21 -4.34
C VAL A 737 6.31 -6.85 -4.56
N LEU A 738 6.71 -5.60 -4.28
CA LEU A 738 8.11 -5.16 -4.38
C LEU A 738 8.99 -5.89 -3.40
N TRP A 739 8.51 -6.09 -2.17
CA TRP A 739 9.20 -6.85 -1.14
C TRP A 739 9.36 -8.33 -1.56
N ALA A 740 8.28 -8.99 -1.98
CA ALA A 740 8.33 -10.37 -2.47
C ALA A 740 9.22 -10.53 -3.72
N GLY A 741 9.17 -9.59 -4.67
CA GLY A 741 10.05 -9.62 -5.84
C GLY A 741 11.51 -9.32 -5.52
N GLY A 742 11.77 -8.53 -4.48
CA GLY A 742 13.11 -8.21 -4.00
C GLY A 742 13.78 -9.37 -3.27
N SER A 743 13.01 -10.16 -2.51
CA SER A 743 13.51 -11.30 -1.74
C SER A 743 13.68 -12.59 -2.56
N VAL A 744 12.97 -12.73 -3.69
CA VAL A 744 13.07 -13.92 -4.54
C VAL A 744 14.40 -13.91 -5.33
N GLY A 745 15.31 -14.83 -5.00
CA GLY A 745 16.62 -14.99 -5.65
C GLY A 745 17.82 -14.53 -4.82
N LEU A 746 17.64 -14.22 -3.53
CA LEU A 746 18.74 -14.05 -2.57
C LEU A 746 18.95 -15.37 -1.80
N ALA A 747 20.20 -15.68 -1.47
CA ALA A 747 20.54 -16.76 -0.55
C ALA A 747 20.63 -16.19 0.88
N GLU A 748 20.06 -16.91 1.84
CA GLU A 748 20.11 -16.51 3.24
C GLU A 748 21.20 -17.31 3.95
N VAL A 749 22.11 -16.63 4.63
CA VAL A 749 23.15 -17.28 5.44
C VAL A 749 22.98 -16.85 6.88
N VAL A 750 22.61 -17.78 7.75
CA VAL A 750 22.52 -17.54 9.19
C VAL A 750 23.84 -17.94 9.82
N ALA A 751 24.64 -16.93 10.20
CA ALA A 751 25.89 -17.12 10.91
C ALA A 751 25.64 -17.20 12.42
N TYR A 752 26.27 -18.14 13.10
CA TYR A 752 26.22 -18.31 14.55
C TYR A 752 27.62 -18.40 15.14
N ASN A 753 27.85 -17.65 16.21
CA ASN A 753 29.12 -17.61 16.91
C ASN A 753 29.07 -18.48 18.17
N GLY A 754 29.58 -19.72 18.07
CA GLY A 754 29.71 -20.61 19.24
C GLY A 754 30.92 -20.30 20.14
N LEU A 755 31.85 -19.44 19.69
CA LEU A 755 33.02 -19.05 20.47
C LEU A 755 32.63 -18.08 21.59
N GLN A 756 33.33 -18.17 22.72
CA GLN A 756 33.05 -17.36 23.91
C GLN A 756 33.76 -15.99 23.87
N GLN A 757 33.81 -15.38 22.68
CA GLN A 757 34.28 -14.01 22.44
C GLN A 757 33.50 -13.38 21.27
N THR A 758 33.59 -12.06 21.11
CA THR A 758 32.97 -11.37 19.95
C THR A 758 33.82 -11.57 18.69
N VAL A 759 33.17 -11.94 17.59
CA VAL A 759 33.82 -12.14 16.28
C VAL A 759 33.22 -11.23 15.23
N THR A 760 34.01 -10.86 14.24
CA THR A 760 33.58 -10.16 13.03
C THR A 760 33.56 -11.13 11.87
N VAL A 761 32.36 -11.44 11.37
CA VAL A 761 32.14 -12.27 10.19
C VAL A 761 31.99 -11.36 8.97
N SER A 762 32.78 -11.62 7.92
CA SER A 762 32.62 -10.99 6.62
C SER A 762 32.29 -12.03 5.57
N ILE A 763 31.24 -11.81 4.80
CA ILE A 763 30.85 -12.62 3.64
C ILE A 763 30.76 -11.68 2.44
N ASP A 764 31.67 -11.85 1.49
CA ASP A 764 31.87 -10.92 0.37
C ASP A 764 32.07 -9.47 0.87
N ASP A 765 31.16 -8.56 0.50
CA ASP A 765 31.18 -7.14 0.88
C ASP A 765 30.40 -6.85 2.18
N GLN A 766 29.73 -7.85 2.77
CA GLN A 766 28.94 -7.68 4.00
C GLN A 766 29.74 -8.10 5.23
N THR A 767 29.65 -7.31 6.30
CA THR A 767 30.33 -7.58 7.56
C THR A 767 29.38 -7.40 8.74
N ALA A 768 29.42 -8.32 9.70
CA ALA A 768 28.68 -8.23 10.96
C ALA A 768 29.54 -8.63 12.16
N SER A 769 29.34 -7.95 13.29
CA SER A 769 29.93 -8.31 14.57
C SER A 769 28.95 -9.17 15.36
N LEU A 770 29.34 -10.39 15.70
CA LEU A 770 28.53 -11.34 16.45
C LEU A 770 29.12 -11.49 17.87
N PRO A 771 28.37 -11.19 18.94
CA PRO A 771 28.80 -11.49 20.31
C PRO A 771 28.88 -13.01 20.53
N ALA A 772 29.44 -13.45 21.66
CA ALA A 772 29.41 -14.86 22.05
C ALA A 772 27.96 -15.40 22.06
N ASN A 773 27.74 -16.58 21.49
CA ASN A 773 26.44 -17.23 21.30
C ASN A 773 25.43 -16.40 20.48
N GLY A 774 25.92 -15.36 19.78
CA GLY A 774 25.11 -14.48 18.94
C GLY A 774 24.92 -15.03 17.53
N ARG A 775 23.85 -14.57 16.87
CA ARG A 775 23.55 -14.88 15.47
C ARG A 775 23.44 -13.64 14.61
N HIS A 776 23.69 -13.79 13.31
CA HIS A 776 23.39 -12.77 12.31
C HIS A 776 22.90 -13.41 11.01
N VAL A 777 21.96 -12.76 10.33
CA VAL A 777 21.41 -13.21 9.05
C VAL A 777 21.96 -12.33 7.93
N PHE A 778 22.76 -12.92 7.04
CA PHE A 778 23.24 -12.28 5.82
C PHE A 778 22.30 -12.59 4.66
N GLN A 779 22.02 -11.59 3.83
CA GLN A 779 21.21 -11.72 2.61
C GLN A 779 22.14 -11.49 1.42
N LEU A 780 22.51 -12.55 0.71
CA LEU A 780 23.58 -12.52 -0.27
C LEU A 780 23.05 -12.63 -1.71
N PRO A 781 23.62 -11.87 -2.66
CA PRO A 781 23.31 -12.00 -4.08
C PRO A 781 23.88 -13.32 -4.62
N GLU A 782 23.21 -13.89 -5.61
CA GLU A 782 23.62 -15.17 -6.17
C GLU A 782 24.91 -15.08 -7.00
N GLN A 783 25.86 -15.96 -6.71
CA GLN A 783 27.13 -16.13 -7.42
C GLN A 783 27.62 -17.57 -7.30
N ALA A 784 28.72 -17.96 -7.95
CA ALA A 784 29.21 -19.35 -7.91
C ALA A 784 29.73 -19.76 -6.52
N SER A 785 30.38 -18.86 -5.80
CA SER A 785 30.94 -19.06 -4.46
C SER A 785 30.98 -17.75 -3.68
N HIS A 786 30.76 -17.81 -2.37
CA HIS A 786 30.93 -16.68 -1.44
C HIS A 786 32.28 -16.77 -0.74
N HIS A 787 32.94 -15.63 -0.55
CA HIS A 787 34.20 -15.55 0.20
C HIS A 787 33.93 -15.20 1.67
N ILE A 788 34.25 -16.11 2.59
CA ILE A 788 34.01 -15.93 4.02
C ILE A 788 35.34 -15.68 4.73
N SER A 789 35.37 -14.66 5.58
CA SER A 789 36.47 -14.37 6.50
C SER A 789 35.91 -14.02 7.87
N THR A 790 36.34 -14.75 8.89
CA THR A 790 35.97 -14.46 10.29
C THR A 790 37.21 -14.09 11.10
N ARG A 791 37.08 -13.03 11.90
CA ARG A 791 38.17 -12.44 12.68
C ARG A 791 37.73 -12.17 14.11
N THR A 792 38.67 -12.18 15.03
CA THR A 792 38.48 -11.64 16.39
C THR A 792 38.35 -10.11 16.35
N LEU A 793 37.90 -9.50 17.45
CA LEU A 793 37.73 -8.04 17.54
C LEU A 793 39.04 -7.25 17.36
N ASP A 794 40.16 -7.83 17.79
CA ASP A 794 41.53 -7.29 17.62
C ASP A 794 42.14 -7.59 16.22
N GLY A 795 41.39 -8.25 15.34
CA GLY A 795 41.71 -8.42 13.91
C GLY A 795 42.45 -9.72 13.55
N ALA A 796 42.72 -10.60 14.51
CA ALA A 796 43.31 -11.91 14.25
C ALA A 796 42.34 -12.78 13.43
N VAL A 797 42.87 -13.49 12.42
CA VAL A 797 42.05 -14.31 11.53
C VAL A 797 41.75 -15.64 12.19
N ILE A 798 40.46 -15.93 12.39
CA ILE A 798 39.98 -17.22 12.88
C ILE A 798 39.95 -18.22 11.73
N GLU A 799 39.29 -17.84 10.63
CA GLU A 799 39.22 -18.67 9.42
C GLU A 799 38.94 -17.86 8.15
N ARG A 800 39.34 -18.43 7.01
CA ARG A 800 38.99 -17.96 5.66
C ARG A 800 38.71 -19.16 4.76
N PHE A 801 37.61 -19.13 4.01
CA PHE A 801 37.27 -20.17 3.05
C PHE A 801 36.25 -19.67 2.02
N ASP A 802 36.19 -20.35 0.88
CA ASP A 802 35.15 -20.14 -0.12
C ASP A 802 34.03 -21.18 0.10
N ALA A 803 32.78 -20.75 0.07
CA ALA A 803 31.61 -21.63 0.19
C ALA A 803 30.73 -21.58 -1.05
N PRO A 804 30.14 -22.71 -1.49
CA PRO A 804 29.20 -22.72 -2.59
C PRO A 804 27.90 -22.01 -2.21
N SER A 805 27.33 -21.25 -3.15
CA SER A 805 26.01 -20.60 -2.99
C SER A 805 24.83 -21.56 -3.07
N GLY A 806 25.06 -22.78 -3.60
CA GLY A 806 24.07 -23.88 -3.72
C GLY A 806 22.78 -23.61 -4.50
N GLY A 807 22.74 -22.52 -5.29
CA GLY A 807 21.63 -22.16 -6.19
C GLY A 807 20.51 -21.33 -5.54
N HIS A 808 19.52 -20.92 -6.35
CA HIS A 808 18.47 -19.95 -5.98
C HIS A 808 17.76 -20.29 -4.67
N GLY A 809 17.69 -19.33 -3.75
CA GLY A 809 16.85 -19.39 -2.55
C GLY A 809 17.30 -20.39 -1.48
N GLY A 810 18.58 -20.82 -1.51
CA GLY A 810 19.13 -21.68 -0.46
C GLY A 810 19.30 -20.93 0.87
N GLN A 811 18.86 -21.56 1.96
CA GLN A 811 19.23 -21.14 3.32
C GLN A 811 20.45 -21.96 3.77
N PHE A 812 21.44 -21.28 4.34
CA PHE A 812 22.68 -21.89 4.83
C PHE A 812 22.90 -21.54 6.29
N ALA A 813 23.43 -22.51 7.03
CA ALA A 813 23.90 -22.31 8.38
C ALA A 813 25.43 -22.22 8.37
N TYR A 814 25.97 -21.12 8.89
CA TYR A 814 27.40 -20.91 9.09
C TYR A 814 27.74 -20.97 10.58
N ASN A 815 28.35 -22.08 10.99
CA ASN A 815 28.83 -22.30 12.34
C ASN A 815 30.29 -21.86 12.44
N VAL A 816 30.54 -20.69 13.04
CA VAL A 816 31.87 -20.08 13.12
C VAL A 816 32.86 -21.05 13.75
N ALA A 817 33.94 -21.36 13.02
CA ALA A 817 34.98 -22.32 13.42
C ALA A 817 34.48 -23.73 13.77
N GLY A 818 33.23 -24.09 13.47
CA GLY A 818 32.60 -25.32 13.95
C GLY A 818 32.45 -25.38 15.48
N ALA A 819 32.41 -24.21 16.14
CA ALA A 819 32.47 -24.07 17.60
C ALA A 819 31.12 -24.27 18.33
N ALA A 820 30.14 -24.91 17.68
CA ALA A 820 28.87 -25.25 18.28
C ALA A 820 28.39 -26.62 17.81
N LEU A 821 27.70 -27.35 18.69
CA LEU A 821 26.97 -28.57 18.34
C LEU A 821 25.65 -28.17 17.67
N LEU A 822 25.47 -28.58 16.42
CA LEU A 822 24.25 -28.36 15.65
C LEU A 822 23.28 -29.52 15.88
N VAL A 823 22.07 -29.19 16.30
CA VAL A 823 21.01 -30.14 16.64
C VAL A 823 19.81 -29.87 15.74
N ASN A 824 19.49 -30.82 14.86
CA ASN A 824 18.30 -30.78 14.03
C ASN A 824 17.19 -31.63 14.65
N TRP A 825 16.02 -31.03 14.85
CA TRP A 825 14.87 -31.65 15.52
C TRP A 825 13.53 -31.04 15.08
N ARG A 826 12.42 -31.72 15.39
CA ARG A 826 11.08 -31.29 15.01
C ARG A 826 10.26 -30.76 16.18
N ALA A 827 9.89 -29.48 16.13
CA ALA A 827 8.95 -28.90 17.07
C ALA A 827 7.51 -29.27 16.68
N SER A 828 6.78 -29.94 17.57
CA SER A 828 5.39 -30.36 17.35
C SER A 828 4.38 -29.39 17.98
N TYR A 829 3.28 -29.12 17.28
CA TYR A 829 2.21 -28.25 17.75
C TYR A 829 0.87 -29.00 17.85
N GLY A 830 0.11 -28.75 18.92
CA GLY A 830 -1.21 -29.35 19.13
C GLY A 830 -1.14 -30.79 19.67
N SER A 831 -1.93 -31.72 19.10
CA SER A 831 -2.06 -33.11 19.56
C SER A 831 -1.05 -34.08 18.92
N ALA A 832 -0.09 -33.56 18.15
CA ALA A 832 0.94 -34.36 17.49
C ALA A 832 1.99 -34.84 18.50
N ALA A 833 2.43 -36.10 18.37
CA ALA A 833 3.49 -36.64 19.21
C ALA A 833 4.83 -35.99 18.86
N GLU A 834 5.54 -35.51 19.87
CA GLU A 834 6.84 -34.85 19.69
C GLU A 834 7.88 -35.84 19.15
N ASP A 835 8.38 -35.61 17.93
CA ASP A 835 9.51 -36.37 17.38
C ASP A 835 10.82 -35.82 17.96
N ARG A 836 11.25 -36.44 19.07
CA ARG A 836 12.46 -36.06 19.80
C ARG A 836 13.75 -36.61 19.17
N THR A 837 13.68 -37.25 18.01
CA THR A 837 14.85 -37.86 17.38
C THR A 837 15.74 -36.77 16.78
N ARG A 838 16.81 -36.41 17.50
CA ARG A 838 17.73 -35.33 17.13
C ARG A 838 18.83 -35.86 16.21
N ARG A 839 19.13 -35.16 15.12
CA ARG A 839 20.36 -35.37 14.35
C ARG A 839 21.41 -34.37 14.79
N LEU A 840 22.61 -34.86 15.07
CA LEU A 840 23.71 -34.07 15.61
C LEU A 840 24.80 -33.88 14.54
N ALA A 841 25.32 -32.66 14.42
CA ALA A 841 26.40 -32.30 13.51
C ALA A 841 27.21 -31.13 14.08
N ASN A 842 28.35 -30.80 13.47
CA ASN A 842 29.11 -29.58 13.78
C ASN A 842 29.65 -28.93 12.50
N ALA A 843 28.94 -29.13 11.38
CA ALA A 843 29.40 -28.67 10.08
C ALA A 843 29.66 -27.16 10.11
N ARG A 844 30.83 -26.76 9.63
CA ARG A 844 31.19 -25.33 9.51
C ARG A 844 30.21 -24.61 8.59
N TRP A 845 29.86 -25.20 7.45
CA TRP A 845 28.94 -24.64 6.47
C TRP A 845 28.02 -25.74 5.96
N GLU A 846 26.71 -25.56 6.08
CA GLU A 846 25.72 -26.52 5.60
C GLU A 846 24.50 -25.84 5.00
N ARG A 847 23.94 -26.46 3.95
CA ARG A 847 22.63 -26.07 3.44
C ARG A 847 21.55 -26.63 4.37
N THR A 848 20.60 -25.81 4.76
CA THR A 848 19.50 -26.20 5.65
C THR A 848 18.14 -25.93 5.00
N THR A 849 17.15 -26.71 5.39
CA THR A 849 15.73 -26.52 5.06
C THR A 849 14.88 -26.35 6.32
N ALA A 850 15.53 -26.07 7.45
CA ALA A 850 14.84 -25.86 8.73
C ALA A 850 14.00 -24.58 8.68
N ASP A 851 12.81 -24.62 9.27
CA ASP A 851 11.94 -23.44 9.39
C ASP A 851 12.53 -22.37 10.33
N ALA A 852 13.28 -22.81 11.36
CA ALA A 852 13.93 -21.97 12.35
C ALA A 852 15.42 -22.34 12.48
N VAL A 853 16.32 -21.39 12.22
CA VAL A 853 17.77 -21.59 12.26
C VAL A 853 18.39 -20.70 13.33
N PHE A 854 19.00 -21.33 14.33
CA PHE A 854 19.64 -20.68 15.48
C PHE A 854 18.72 -19.73 16.25
N GLU A 855 17.42 -20.03 16.27
CA GLU A 855 16.40 -19.36 17.07
C GLU A 855 15.45 -20.36 17.71
N GLU A 856 14.75 -19.90 18.73
CA GLU A 856 13.65 -20.67 19.31
C GLU A 856 12.48 -20.73 18.33
N PRO A 857 11.88 -21.93 18.13
CA PRO A 857 10.67 -22.03 17.34
C PRO A 857 9.51 -21.30 18.02
N PRO A 858 8.55 -20.73 17.26
CA PRO A 858 7.44 -19.96 17.83
C PRO A 858 6.60 -20.80 18.79
N ALA A 859 6.09 -20.21 19.89
CA ALA A 859 5.34 -20.94 20.90
C ALA A 859 3.96 -21.45 20.43
N GLN A 860 3.38 -20.82 19.40
CA GLN A 860 2.09 -21.20 18.80
C GLN A 860 2.12 -20.96 17.29
N VAL A 861 1.41 -21.79 16.52
CA VAL A 861 1.28 -21.68 15.05
C VAL A 861 -0.20 -21.61 14.70
N SER A 862 -0.60 -20.62 13.89
CA SER A 862 -2.01 -20.38 13.51
C SER A 862 -2.45 -21.08 12.22
N ASP A 863 -1.53 -21.77 11.54
CA ASP A 863 -1.73 -22.27 10.18
C ASP A 863 -2.28 -23.71 10.17
N LYS A 864 -3.23 -23.99 9.27
CA LYS A 864 -3.92 -25.31 9.19
C LYS A 864 -3.10 -26.41 8.52
N GLY A 865 -1.89 -26.11 8.03
CA GLY A 865 -1.18 -26.93 7.04
C GLY A 865 -0.04 -27.82 7.55
N SER A 866 0.62 -27.53 8.67
CA SER A 866 1.72 -28.35 9.19
C SER A 866 1.65 -28.49 10.72
N GLN A 867 1.73 -29.73 11.21
CA GLN A 867 1.76 -30.06 12.64
C GLN A 867 3.17 -29.99 13.25
N TYR A 868 4.20 -29.81 12.41
CA TYR A 868 5.61 -29.78 12.81
C TYR A 868 6.37 -28.63 12.16
N ARG A 869 7.44 -28.17 12.81
CA ARG A 869 8.48 -27.28 12.27
C ARG A 869 9.85 -27.92 12.43
N GLU A 870 10.67 -27.92 11.38
CA GLU A 870 12.06 -28.37 11.45
C GLU A 870 12.90 -27.25 12.06
N VAL A 871 13.72 -27.56 13.07
CA VAL A 871 14.48 -26.58 13.85
C VAL A 871 15.94 -26.99 13.86
N LEU A 872 16.82 -26.07 13.48
CA LEU A 872 18.27 -26.21 13.59
C LEU A 872 18.78 -25.34 14.73
N THR A 873 19.10 -25.97 15.86
CA THR A 873 19.59 -25.28 17.06
C THR A 873 21.12 -25.41 17.17
N ALA A 874 21.80 -24.34 17.57
CA ALA A 874 23.21 -24.38 17.94
C ALA A 874 23.33 -24.44 19.47
N VAL A 875 24.12 -25.40 19.97
CA VAL A 875 24.37 -25.60 21.40
C VAL A 875 25.85 -25.35 21.67
N ALA A 876 26.15 -24.24 22.34
CA ALA A 876 27.52 -23.83 22.70
C ALA A 876 27.70 -23.50 24.20
N GLU A 877 26.62 -23.28 24.94
CA GLU A 877 26.67 -22.83 26.35
C GLU A 877 26.83 -23.96 27.38
N ARG A 878 26.91 -25.21 26.92
CA ARG A 878 27.03 -26.37 27.80
C ARG A 878 28.49 -26.66 28.16
N PRO A 879 28.77 -27.23 29.34
CA PRO A 879 30.10 -27.67 29.70
C PRO A 879 30.65 -28.72 28.70
N PRO A 880 31.98 -28.78 28.51
CA PRO A 880 32.63 -29.70 27.57
C PRO A 880 32.19 -31.15 27.75
N TYR A 881 32.13 -31.62 29.00
CA TYR A 881 31.79 -33.01 29.32
C TYR A 881 30.33 -33.39 28.97
N GLN A 882 29.45 -32.43 28.71
CA GLN A 882 28.08 -32.68 28.23
C GLN A 882 27.97 -32.64 26.70
N LEU A 883 28.95 -32.03 26.01
CA LEU A 883 28.96 -31.90 24.55
C LEU A 883 29.80 -33.00 23.89
N LEU A 884 30.89 -33.41 24.54
CA LEU A 884 31.81 -34.41 24.03
C LEU A 884 31.21 -35.81 24.11
N GLY A 885 31.42 -36.62 23.06
CA GLY A 885 30.85 -37.96 22.90
C GLY A 885 29.53 -38.00 22.12
N GLU A 886 28.91 -36.84 21.88
CA GLU A 886 27.71 -36.69 21.05
C GLU A 886 28.04 -36.64 19.54
N LEU A 887 29.30 -36.32 19.20
CA LEU A 887 29.82 -36.27 17.84
C LEU A 887 30.85 -37.39 17.59
N THR A 888 31.37 -37.48 16.37
CA THR A 888 32.51 -38.37 16.11
C THR A 888 33.78 -37.88 16.83
N PRO A 889 34.72 -38.76 17.20
CA PRO A 889 35.95 -38.35 17.90
C PRO A 889 36.76 -37.25 17.19
N ALA A 890 36.73 -37.22 15.85
CA ALA A 890 37.40 -36.18 15.07
C ALA A 890 36.70 -34.82 15.17
N GLN A 891 35.37 -34.81 15.22
CA GLN A 891 34.54 -33.60 15.37
C GLN A 891 34.65 -33.04 16.79
N ASP A 892 34.63 -33.91 17.80
CA ASP A 892 34.90 -33.54 19.19
C ASP A 892 36.28 -32.90 19.36
N LEU A 893 37.31 -33.47 18.71
CA LEU A 893 38.65 -32.89 18.72
C LEU A 893 38.68 -31.49 18.08
N ALA A 894 37.99 -31.30 16.96
CA ALA A 894 37.89 -29.99 16.31
C ALA A 894 37.18 -28.96 17.20
N LEU A 895 36.10 -29.38 17.89
CA LEU A 895 35.38 -28.54 18.85
C LEU A 895 36.28 -28.13 20.03
N MET A 896 37.00 -29.08 20.64
CA MET A 896 37.97 -28.81 21.70
C MET A 896 39.06 -27.84 21.26
N GLN A 897 39.61 -28.02 20.06
CA GLN A 897 40.63 -27.13 19.50
C GLN A 897 40.10 -25.72 19.24
N ALA A 898 38.88 -25.59 18.73
CA ALA A 898 38.27 -24.28 18.46
C ALA A 898 38.12 -23.47 19.76
N HIS A 899 37.50 -24.06 20.78
CA HIS A 899 37.30 -23.40 22.08
C HIS A 899 38.64 -23.14 22.80
N ALA A 900 39.52 -24.14 22.91
CA ALA A 900 40.81 -23.95 23.57
C ALA A 900 41.65 -22.84 22.90
N ARG A 901 41.58 -22.72 21.57
CA ARG A 901 42.35 -21.74 20.82
C ARG A 901 41.74 -20.35 20.81
N TRP A 902 40.42 -20.23 20.72
CA TRP A 902 39.76 -18.95 20.46
C TRP A 902 38.85 -18.46 21.57
N ASP A 903 38.46 -19.22 22.59
CA ASP A 903 37.64 -18.65 23.66
C ASP A 903 38.42 -17.59 24.45
N ASP A 904 37.71 -16.60 25.00
CA ASP A 904 38.30 -15.55 25.82
C ASP A 904 38.93 -16.13 27.11
N ALA A 905 39.96 -15.48 27.65
CA ALA A 905 40.63 -15.93 28.88
C ALA A 905 39.69 -15.97 30.11
N GLN A 906 38.57 -15.23 30.07
CA GLN A 906 37.54 -15.20 31.12
C GLN A 906 36.37 -16.16 30.85
N SER A 907 36.41 -16.95 29.78
CA SER A 907 35.33 -17.89 29.46
C SER A 907 35.21 -19.00 30.51
N VAL A 908 33.97 -19.30 30.93
CA VAL A 908 33.63 -20.19 32.05
C VAL A 908 34.27 -21.58 31.92
N TYR A 909 34.32 -22.13 30.70
CA TYR A 909 34.78 -23.49 30.45
C TYR A 909 36.17 -23.60 29.81
N LEU A 910 36.93 -22.51 29.69
CA LEU A 910 38.23 -22.55 28.99
C LEU A 910 39.21 -23.54 29.62
N GLU A 911 39.35 -23.53 30.95
CA GLU A 911 40.22 -24.50 31.65
C GLU A 911 39.78 -25.95 31.38
N GLN A 912 38.47 -26.20 31.37
CA GLN A 912 37.91 -27.53 31.10
C GLN A 912 38.16 -27.97 29.65
N TRP A 913 37.97 -27.08 28.67
CA TRP A 913 38.30 -27.35 27.26
C TRP A 913 39.77 -27.68 27.08
N MET A 914 40.68 -26.92 27.71
CA MET A 914 42.11 -27.23 27.68
C MET A 914 42.44 -28.56 28.34
N GLN A 915 41.83 -28.88 29.48
CA GLN A 915 42.04 -30.15 30.17
C GLN A 915 41.56 -31.35 29.34
N GLN A 916 40.37 -31.25 28.73
CA GLN A 916 39.85 -32.29 27.84
C GLN A 916 40.73 -32.44 26.60
N LEU A 917 41.18 -31.32 26.01
CA LEU A 917 42.11 -31.35 24.89
C LEU A 917 43.46 -31.97 25.25
N HIS A 918 44.02 -31.66 26.42
CA HIS A 918 45.26 -32.28 26.89
C HIS A 918 45.10 -33.79 27.05
N SER A 919 43.96 -34.23 27.56
CA SER A 919 43.67 -35.64 27.79
C SER A 919 43.48 -36.40 26.47
N ALA A 920 42.77 -35.80 25.51
CA ALA A 920 42.47 -36.41 24.22
C ALA A 920 43.64 -36.30 23.20
N ALA A 921 44.36 -35.19 23.21
CA ALA A 921 45.43 -34.85 22.27
C ALA A 921 46.54 -34.03 22.95
N PRO A 922 47.37 -34.64 23.82
CA PRO A 922 48.35 -33.94 24.66
C PRO A 922 49.38 -33.13 23.87
N GLN A 923 49.67 -33.53 22.62
CA GLN A 923 50.60 -32.82 21.73
C GLN A 923 50.02 -31.54 21.10
N ALA A 924 48.69 -31.39 21.05
CA ALA A 924 48.04 -30.25 20.39
C ALA A 924 47.99 -29.00 21.28
N LEU A 925 47.82 -29.20 22.59
CA LEU A 925 47.63 -28.09 23.54
C LEU A 925 48.84 -27.14 23.66
N PRO A 926 50.11 -27.60 23.71
CA PRO A 926 51.25 -26.69 23.85
C PRO A 926 51.35 -25.63 22.75
N ALA A 927 51.06 -26.00 21.50
CA ALA A 927 51.04 -25.05 20.38
C ALA A 927 49.93 -24.00 20.55
N ILE A 928 48.73 -24.43 20.95
CA ILE A 928 47.61 -23.53 21.21
C ILE A 928 47.92 -22.59 22.37
N VAL A 929 48.49 -23.09 23.47
CA VAL A 929 48.90 -22.27 24.62
C VAL A 929 49.93 -21.21 24.20
N ALA A 930 50.92 -21.58 23.40
CA ALA A 930 51.91 -20.64 22.89
C ALA A 930 51.28 -19.52 22.03
N GLU A 931 50.34 -19.86 21.15
CA GLU A 931 49.61 -18.88 20.33
C GLU A 931 48.74 -17.94 21.18
N ARG A 932 48.08 -18.48 22.21
CA ARG A 932 47.31 -17.65 23.14
C ARG A 932 48.21 -16.66 23.87
N LEU A 933 49.34 -17.11 24.40
CA LEU A 933 50.30 -16.25 25.10
C LEU A 933 50.97 -15.23 24.18
N GLN A 934 51.12 -15.55 22.88
CA GLN A 934 51.59 -14.59 21.88
C GLN A 934 50.58 -13.46 21.65
N ARG A 935 49.27 -13.78 21.63
CA ARG A 935 48.19 -12.78 21.48
C ARG A 935 47.93 -12.01 22.77
N ASN A 936 47.90 -12.70 23.89
CA ASN A 936 47.67 -12.15 25.22
C ASN A 936 48.68 -12.73 26.22
N PRO A 937 49.82 -12.06 26.46
CA PRO A 937 50.82 -12.51 27.44
C PRO A 937 50.33 -12.57 28.89
N GLN A 938 49.14 -12.04 29.18
CA GLN A 938 48.53 -11.98 30.51
C GLN A 938 47.40 -12.99 30.69
N ASP A 939 47.16 -13.88 29.72
CA ASP A 939 46.17 -14.96 29.83
C ASP A 939 46.56 -15.93 30.95
N VAL A 940 45.96 -15.73 32.13
CA VAL A 940 46.28 -16.51 33.34
C VAL A 940 45.97 -17.99 33.14
N VAL A 941 44.91 -18.35 32.41
CA VAL A 941 44.56 -19.73 32.13
C VAL A 941 45.63 -20.38 31.25
N ALA A 942 46.08 -19.70 30.19
CA ALA A 942 47.16 -20.20 29.34
C ALA A 942 48.51 -20.27 30.09
N LEU A 943 48.83 -19.29 30.95
CA LEU A 943 50.03 -19.31 31.80
C LEU A 943 50.01 -20.50 32.76
N ARG A 944 48.86 -20.78 33.38
CA ARG A 944 48.65 -21.95 34.25
C ARG A 944 48.80 -23.25 33.46
N ALA A 945 48.10 -23.37 32.34
CA ALA A 945 48.18 -24.54 31.46
C ALA A 945 49.63 -24.81 31.02
N GLN A 946 50.39 -23.77 30.68
CA GLN A 946 51.81 -23.90 30.32
C GLN A 946 52.65 -24.50 31.45
N GLN A 947 52.39 -24.13 32.71
CA GLN A 947 53.07 -24.72 33.87
C GLN A 947 52.65 -26.17 34.12
N ASP A 948 51.36 -26.44 33.98
CA ASP A 948 50.74 -27.71 34.37
C ASP A 948 51.00 -28.83 33.36
N VAL A 949 51.15 -28.50 32.07
CA VAL A 949 51.46 -29.48 31.01
C VAL A 949 52.96 -29.58 30.68
N ALA A 950 53.79 -28.69 31.22
CA ALA A 950 55.24 -28.76 31.02
C ALA A 950 55.82 -30.03 31.65
N ALA A 951 56.69 -30.73 30.92
CA ALA A 951 57.44 -31.85 31.49
C ALA A 951 58.24 -31.39 32.73
N PRO A 952 58.53 -32.26 33.71
CA PRO A 952 59.26 -31.89 34.92
C PRO A 952 60.57 -31.12 34.65
N GLU A 953 61.29 -31.50 33.59
CA GLU A 953 62.53 -30.87 33.15
C GLU A 953 62.32 -29.47 32.55
N GLN A 954 61.17 -29.22 31.91
CA GLN A 954 60.80 -27.96 31.26
C GLN A 954 60.13 -26.98 32.23
N ARG A 955 59.50 -27.48 33.30
CA ARG A 955 58.77 -26.66 34.28
C ARG A 955 59.65 -25.59 34.92
N ALA A 956 60.91 -25.89 35.20
CA ALA A 956 61.86 -24.92 35.74
C ALA A 956 62.10 -23.75 34.77
N GLN A 957 62.18 -24.01 33.47
CA GLN A 957 62.36 -22.99 32.42
C GLN A 957 61.09 -22.14 32.27
N VAL A 958 59.91 -22.77 32.21
CA VAL A 958 58.62 -22.06 32.16
C VAL A 958 58.47 -21.16 33.37
N CYS A 959 58.77 -21.67 34.56
CA CYS A 959 58.73 -20.89 35.79
C CYS A 959 59.70 -19.71 35.79
N ALA A 960 60.95 -19.91 35.37
CA ALA A 960 61.92 -18.82 35.27
C ALA A 960 61.45 -17.72 34.29
N GLN A 961 60.87 -18.10 33.15
CA GLN A 961 60.32 -17.16 32.16
C GLN A 961 59.15 -16.36 32.74
N GLN A 962 58.19 -17.03 33.37
CA GLN A 962 57.02 -16.37 33.93
C GLN A 962 57.36 -15.51 35.15
N THR A 963 58.32 -15.92 35.98
CA THR A 963 58.85 -15.09 37.08
C THR A 963 59.54 -13.83 36.54
N ALA A 964 60.35 -13.94 35.47
CA ALA A 964 60.96 -12.79 34.83
C ALA A 964 59.92 -11.83 34.21
N LEU A 965 58.89 -12.39 33.55
CA LEU A 965 57.78 -11.62 33.00
C LEU A 965 56.99 -10.89 34.10
N ALA A 966 56.72 -11.55 35.23
CA ALA A 966 56.09 -10.93 36.38
C ALA A 966 56.95 -9.82 37.00
N ALA A 967 58.28 -10.01 37.08
CA ALA A 967 59.19 -8.97 37.55
C ALA A 967 59.21 -7.74 36.64
N ALA A 968 59.10 -7.93 35.32
CA ALA A 968 58.98 -6.85 34.34
C ALA A 968 57.64 -6.10 34.41
N HIS A 969 56.58 -6.75 34.92
CA HIS A 969 55.24 -6.21 35.02
C HIS A 969 54.68 -6.28 36.45
N PRO A 970 55.26 -5.53 37.41
CA PRO A 970 54.94 -5.64 38.84
C PRO A 970 53.53 -5.17 39.21
N ALA A 971 52.80 -4.54 38.29
CA ALA A 971 51.43 -4.08 38.49
C ALA A 971 50.36 -5.08 38.04
N VAL A 972 50.72 -6.11 37.25
CA VAL A 972 49.77 -7.07 36.66
C VAL A 972 49.60 -8.27 37.58
N SER A 973 48.50 -8.30 38.32
CA SER A 973 48.19 -9.33 39.33
C SER A 973 48.23 -10.76 38.80
N GLY A 974 47.70 -11.01 37.60
CA GLY A 974 47.69 -12.33 36.96
C GLY A 974 49.09 -12.91 36.70
N LEU A 975 50.06 -12.05 36.33
CA LEU A 975 51.46 -12.46 36.19
C LEU A 975 52.12 -12.75 37.54
N GLN A 976 51.81 -11.95 38.57
CA GLN A 976 52.28 -12.23 39.92
C GLN A 976 51.72 -13.55 40.45
N TYR A 977 50.43 -13.82 40.20
CA TYR A 977 49.79 -15.08 40.52
C TYR A 977 50.53 -16.28 39.88
N ALA A 978 50.78 -16.22 38.58
CA ALA A 978 51.50 -17.28 37.87
C ALA A 978 52.92 -17.47 38.43
N ALA A 979 53.65 -16.39 38.72
CA ALA A 979 54.99 -16.46 39.31
C ALA A 979 54.97 -17.05 40.73
N ILE A 980 53.99 -16.72 41.57
CA ILE A 980 53.89 -17.28 42.94
C ILE A 980 53.68 -18.80 42.89
N ARG A 981 52.87 -19.33 41.93
CA ARG A 981 52.68 -20.78 41.74
C ARG A 981 54.00 -21.54 41.48
N CYS A 982 55.01 -20.87 40.94
CA CYS A 982 56.33 -21.45 40.68
C CYS A 982 57.24 -21.53 41.92
N THR A 983 56.79 -21.05 43.07
CA THR A 983 57.55 -21.12 44.34
C THR A 983 57.56 -22.56 44.87
N PRO A 984 58.71 -23.23 44.98
CA PRO A 984 58.77 -24.65 45.35
C PRO A 984 58.51 -24.88 46.85
N ASN A 985 58.77 -23.89 47.70
CA ASN A 985 58.48 -23.97 49.13
C ASN A 985 57.02 -23.58 49.40
N THR A 986 56.20 -24.55 49.82
CA THR A 986 54.76 -24.38 50.09
C THR A 986 54.48 -23.26 51.10
N ALA A 987 55.19 -23.20 52.23
CA ALA A 987 54.96 -22.16 53.23
C ALA A 987 55.27 -20.74 52.70
N ALA A 988 56.34 -20.61 51.91
CA ALA A 988 56.68 -19.35 51.26
C ALA A 988 55.68 -18.97 50.16
N ARG A 989 55.21 -19.95 49.39
CA ARG A 989 54.16 -19.80 48.37
C ARG A 989 52.86 -19.30 48.99
N ASP A 990 52.41 -19.94 50.06
CA ASP A 990 51.14 -19.64 50.73
C ASP A 990 51.18 -18.23 51.34
N GLN A 991 52.28 -17.87 52.01
CA GLN A 991 52.48 -16.51 52.52
C GLN A 991 52.52 -15.47 51.39
N ALA A 992 53.11 -15.80 50.24
CA ALA A 992 53.12 -14.93 49.08
C ALA A 992 51.73 -14.74 48.48
N PHE A 993 50.89 -15.78 48.42
CA PHE A 993 49.49 -15.66 47.99
C PHE A 993 48.67 -14.78 48.93
N LEU A 994 48.81 -14.94 50.25
CA LEU A 994 48.14 -14.07 51.24
C LEU A 994 48.57 -12.60 51.08
N SER A 995 49.87 -12.36 50.94
CA SER A 995 50.41 -11.01 50.76
C SER A 995 49.98 -10.37 49.43
N ALA A 996 49.93 -11.17 48.37
CA ALA A 996 49.47 -10.72 47.06
C ALA A 996 47.97 -10.43 47.04
N GLN A 997 47.14 -11.24 47.69
CA GLN A 997 45.70 -10.97 47.80
C GLN A 997 45.44 -9.65 48.55
N GLN A 998 46.18 -9.34 49.62
CA GLN A 998 46.06 -8.06 50.31
C GLN A 998 46.41 -6.87 49.41
N ARG A 999 47.40 -7.04 48.51
CA ARG A 999 47.81 -6.01 47.55
C ARG A 999 46.81 -5.84 46.40
N TRP A 1000 46.20 -6.93 45.94
CA TRP A 1000 45.20 -6.94 44.86
C TRP A 1000 43.89 -7.59 45.33
N PRO A 1001 43.13 -6.93 46.21
CA PRO A 1001 41.99 -7.54 46.90
C PRO A 1001 40.81 -7.88 46.00
N LYS A 1002 40.81 -7.40 44.75
CA LYS A 1002 39.75 -7.64 43.75
C LYS A 1002 40.13 -8.67 42.68
N ASP A 1003 41.36 -9.18 42.70
CA ASP A 1003 41.80 -10.15 41.69
C ASP A 1003 41.26 -11.55 42.04
N PRO A 1004 40.45 -12.17 41.17
CA PRO A 1004 39.76 -13.41 41.50
C PRO A 1004 40.70 -14.63 41.62
N TRP A 1005 41.84 -14.64 40.91
CA TRP A 1005 42.82 -15.74 41.01
C TRP A 1005 43.54 -15.70 42.36
N LEU A 1006 43.92 -14.50 42.80
CA LEU A 1006 44.54 -14.30 44.11
C LEU A 1006 43.56 -14.51 45.25
N GLN A 1007 42.30 -14.07 45.12
CA GLN A 1007 41.23 -14.38 46.08
C GLN A 1007 41.04 -15.90 46.22
N ARG A 1008 40.95 -16.65 45.12
CA ARG A 1008 40.84 -18.12 45.14
C ARG A 1008 42.03 -18.75 45.86
N ALA A 1009 43.26 -18.40 45.48
CA ALA A 1009 44.45 -19.00 46.10
C ALA A 1009 44.56 -18.69 47.60
N ALA A 1010 44.31 -17.45 48.00
CA ALA A 1010 44.28 -17.08 49.42
C ALA A 1010 43.15 -17.79 50.19
N ALA A 1011 41.97 -17.96 49.57
CA ALA A 1011 40.87 -18.71 50.16
C ALA A 1011 41.26 -20.17 50.44
N THR A 1012 41.97 -20.82 49.50
CA THR A 1012 42.50 -22.18 49.67
C THR A 1012 43.49 -22.24 50.85
N VAL A 1013 44.44 -21.31 50.92
CA VAL A 1013 45.40 -21.23 52.04
C VAL A 1013 44.68 -21.05 53.38
N HIS A 1014 43.70 -20.13 53.47
CA HIS A 1014 42.91 -19.95 54.69
C HIS A 1014 42.13 -21.22 55.05
N ALA A 1015 41.57 -21.94 54.08
CA ALA A 1015 40.86 -23.18 54.33
C ALA A 1015 41.78 -24.29 54.87
N GLU A 1016 42.99 -24.42 54.31
CA GLU A 1016 44.03 -25.38 54.74
C GLU A 1016 44.57 -25.06 56.14
N GLN A 1017 44.62 -23.78 56.51
CA GLN A 1017 44.96 -23.28 57.85
C GLN A 1017 43.77 -23.31 58.82
N HIS A 1018 42.60 -23.79 58.39
CA HIS A 1018 41.37 -23.85 59.19
C HIS A 1018 40.78 -22.46 59.57
N ASN A 1019 41.16 -21.39 58.87
CA ASN A 1019 40.58 -20.04 58.98
C ASN A 1019 39.31 -19.95 58.10
N LEU A 1020 38.27 -20.68 58.49
CA LEU A 1020 37.07 -20.90 57.66
C LEU A 1020 36.26 -19.64 57.33
N PRO A 1021 36.08 -18.65 58.24
CA PRO A 1021 35.36 -17.42 57.92
C PRO A 1021 36.05 -16.59 56.83
N GLU A 1022 37.36 -16.43 56.91
CA GLU A 1022 38.18 -15.70 55.94
C GLU A 1022 38.19 -16.42 54.59
N ALA A 1023 38.34 -17.75 54.60
CA ALA A 1023 38.24 -18.56 53.39
C ALA A 1023 36.88 -18.39 52.68
N GLN A 1024 35.78 -18.37 53.45
CA GLN A 1024 34.43 -18.19 52.89
C GLN A 1024 34.28 -16.82 52.22
N ALA A 1025 34.70 -15.73 52.89
CA ALA A 1025 34.60 -14.39 52.33
C ALA A 1025 35.36 -14.25 51.02
N LEU A 1026 36.55 -14.86 50.92
CA LEU A 1026 37.36 -14.83 49.71
C LEU A 1026 36.79 -15.71 48.58
N TYR A 1027 36.26 -16.90 48.90
CA TYR A 1027 35.55 -17.72 47.91
C TYR A 1027 34.27 -17.03 47.39
N GLU A 1028 33.52 -16.34 48.24
CA GLU A 1028 32.34 -15.56 47.82
C GLU A 1028 32.71 -14.43 46.84
N GLN A 1029 33.86 -13.79 47.04
CA GLN A 1029 34.38 -12.77 46.12
C GLN A 1029 34.88 -13.40 44.81
N ALA A 1030 35.69 -14.46 44.89
CA ALA A 1030 36.22 -15.13 43.70
C ALA A 1030 35.11 -15.74 42.83
N ALA A 1031 34.02 -16.22 43.43
CA ALA A 1031 32.85 -16.76 42.73
C ALA A 1031 32.14 -15.72 41.84
N GLN A 1032 32.37 -14.42 42.02
CA GLN A 1032 31.81 -13.38 41.16
C GLN A 1032 32.45 -13.37 39.77
N SER A 1033 33.64 -13.97 39.61
CA SER A 1033 34.27 -14.15 38.30
C SER A 1033 33.67 -15.35 37.56
N PRO A 1034 33.10 -15.17 36.36
CA PRO A 1034 32.55 -16.28 35.56
C PRO A 1034 33.57 -17.40 35.30
N ALA A 1035 34.83 -17.04 35.02
CA ALA A 1035 35.91 -17.98 34.72
C ALA A 1035 36.23 -18.97 35.85
N MET A 1036 35.88 -18.63 37.09
CA MET A 1036 36.17 -19.43 38.28
C MET A 1036 34.91 -19.88 39.02
N ALA A 1037 33.73 -19.43 38.57
CA ALA A 1037 32.47 -19.66 39.26
C ALA A 1037 32.21 -21.16 39.44
N ASP A 1038 32.42 -21.98 38.41
CA ASP A 1038 32.13 -23.41 38.49
C ASP A 1038 32.95 -24.13 39.57
N GLU A 1039 34.25 -23.87 39.65
CA GLU A 1039 35.10 -24.49 40.66
C GLU A 1039 34.87 -23.89 42.06
N VAL A 1040 34.85 -22.56 42.15
CA VAL A 1040 34.81 -21.84 43.43
C VAL A 1040 33.46 -22.01 44.13
N VAL A 1041 32.34 -22.01 43.41
CA VAL A 1041 31.01 -22.18 44.00
C VAL A 1041 30.84 -23.58 44.58
N SER A 1042 31.40 -24.61 43.95
CA SER A 1042 31.44 -25.98 44.51
C SER A 1042 32.21 -26.01 45.84
N MET A 1043 33.36 -25.35 45.92
CA MET A 1043 34.15 -25.24 47.15
C MET A 1043 33.45 -24.41 48.23
N LEU A 1044 32.77 -23.32 47.85
CA LEU A 1044 31.97 -22.50 48.74
C LEU A 1044 30.82 -23.31 49.37
N ALA A 1045 30.11 -24.11 48.56
CA ALA A 1045 29.04 -24.98 49.05
C ALA A 1045 29.54 -25.99 50.11
N ARG A 1046 30.70 -26.62 49.86
CA ARG A 1046 31.35 -27.54 50.82
C ARG A 1046 31.73 -26.82 52.12
N LEU A 1047 32.33 -25.63 52.00
CA LEU A 1047 32.76 -24.84 53.15
C LEU A 1047 31.57 -24.37 54.00
N GLN A 1048 30.51 -23.87 53.38
CA GLN A 1048 29.30 -23.43 54.08
C GLN A 1048 28.64 -24.59 54.84
N ARG A 1049 28.50 -25.76 54.20
CA ARG A 1049 28.01 -26.99 54.86
C ARG A 1049 28.89 -27.41 56.04
N TYR A 1050 30.21 -27.37 55.87
CA TYR A 1050 31.16 -27.74 56.93
C TYR A 1050 31.16 -26.77 58.11
N ARG A 1051 30.82 -25.50 57.87
CA ARG A 1051 30.59 -24.49 58.93
C ARG A 1051 29.22 -24.65 59.61
N GLY A 1052 28.44 -25.67 59.28
CA GLY A 1052 27.08 -25.88 59.79
C GLY A 1052 26.03 -24.90 59.24
N GLN A 1053 26.33 -24.22 58.13
CA GLN A 1053 25.37 -23.39 57.42
C GLN A 1053 24.52 -24.25 56.49
N ALA A 1054 23.29 -23.82 56.20
CA ALA A 1054 22.37 -24.47 55.27
C ALA A 1054 22.27 -23.65 53.96
N PRO A 1055 23.27 -23.74 53.06
CA PRO A 1055 23.24 -22.97 51.83
C PRO A 1055 22.15 -23.45 50.87
N ASP A 1056 21.59 -22.53 50.08
CA ASP A 1056 20.71 -22.89 48.96
C ASP A 1056 21.54 -23.51 47.83
N LEU A 1057 21.72 -24.83 47.90
CA LEU A 1057 22.50 -25.60 46.94
C LEU A 1057 21.91 -25.54 45.53
N SER A 1058 20.59 -25.36 45.39
CA SER A 1058 19.93 -25.22 44.09
C SER A 1058 20.29 -23.89 43.44
N ALA A 1059 20.28 -22.80 44.20
CA ALA A 1059 20.70 -21.48 43.70
C ALA A 1059 22.20 -21.44 43.37
N LEU A 1060 23.04 -22.08 44.19
CA LEU A 1060 24.48 -22.17 43.90
C LEU A 1060 24.75 -23.03 42.66
N ALA A 1061 24.01 -24.13 42.46
CA ALA A 1061 24.14 -25.01 41.31
C ALA A 1061 23.83 -24.31 39.97
N GLN A 1062 22.98 -23.29 39.95
CA GLN A 1062 22.75 -22.48 38.74
C GLN A 1062 24.01 -21.75 38.25
N ARG A 1063 24.99 -21.54 39.14
CA ARG A 1063 26.27 -20.87 38.85
C ARG A 1063 27.45 -21.83 38.78
N SER A 1064 27.23 -23.13 39.01
CA SER A 1064 28.25 -24.18 38.93
C SER A 1064 27.68 -25.47 38.35
N PRO A 1065 27.90 -25.73 37.06
CA PRO A 1065 27.56 -26.99 36.43
C PRO A 1065 28.14 -28.22 37.12
N SER A 1066 29.34 -28.12 37.68
CA SER A 1066 29.97 -29.18 38.47
C SER A 1066 29.17 -29.48 39.74
N LEU A 1067 28.74 -28.45 40.48
CA LEU A 1067 27.85 -28.59 41.63
C LEU A 1067 26.47 -29.12 41.21
N ALA A 1068 25.89 -28.61 40.12
CA ALA A 1068 24.62 -29.09 39.59
C ALA A 1068 24.67 -30.58 39.25
N SER A 1069 25.76 -31.03 38.64
CA SER A 1069 25.98 -32.43 38.29
C SER A 1069 26.11 -33.29 39.55
N ALA A 1070 26.87 -32.85 40.56
CA ALA A 1070 26.99 -33.54 41.84
C ALA A 1070 25.62 -33.67 42.55
N LEU A 1071 24.81 -32.60 42.55
CA LEU A 1071 23.46 -32.63 43.14
C LEU A 1071 22.48 -33.48 42.34
N ALA A 1072 22.59 -33.53 41.01
CA ALA A 1072 21.76 -34.41 40.19
C ALA A 1072 22.02 -35.89 40.55
N LEU A 1073 23.29 -36.28 40.67
CA LEU A 1073 23.68 -37.63 41.11
C LEU A 1073 23.23 -37.94 42.55
N GLU A 1074 23.22 -36.95 43.44
CA GLU A 1074 22.79 -37.12 44.83
C GLU A 1074 21.26 -37.20 44.98
N THR A 1075 20.53 -36.37 44.24
CA THR A 1075 19.06 -36.28 44.31
C THR A 1075 18.34 -37.25 43.38
N GLY A 1076 19.02 -37.81 42.38
CA GLY A 1076 18.44 -38.69 41.36
C GLY A 1076 17.66 -37.96 40.27
N LYS A 1077 17.54 -36.62 40.34
CA LYS A 1077 16.78 -35.83 39.37
C LYS A 1077 17.52 -35.76 38.04
N GLY A 1078 16.91 -36.27 36.97
CA GLY A 1078 17.47 -36.24 35.62
C GLY A 1078 18.45 -37.38 35.32
N THR A 1079 18.60 -38.34 36.25
CA THR A 1079 19.41 -39.55 36.04
C THR A 1079 18.55 -40.81 35.84
N GLU A 1080 17.22 -40.67 35.84
CA GLU A 1080 16.29 -41.79 35.77
C GLU A 1080 16.49 -42.61 34.47
N GLY A 1081 16.62 -43.93 34.61
CA GLY A 1081 16.83 -44.83 33.47
C GLY A 1081 18.27 -44.81 32.91
N THR A 1082 19.20 -44.12 33.56
CA THR A 1082 20.63 -44.12 33.19
C THR A 1082 21.47 -44.88 34.23
N PRO A 1083 22.67 -45.37 33.88
CA PRO A 1083 23.58 -46.00 34.85
C PRO A 1083 23.98 -45.08 36.01
N TYR A 1084 23.82 -43.77 35.89
CA TYR A 1084 24.17 -42.80 36.92
C TYR A 1084 23.15 -42.72 38.06
N GLN A 1085 21.94 -43.28 37.88
CA GLN A 1085 20.94 -43.44 38.96
C GLN A 1085 21.52 -44.21 40.16
N SER A 1086 22.51 -45.07 39.91
CA SER A 1086 23.22 -45.84 40.94
C SER A 1086 23.80 -44.97 42.05
N TYR A 1087 24.20 -43.72 41.77
CA TYR A 1087 24.73 -42.80 42.78
C TYR A 1087 23.66 -42.33 43.75
N HIS A 1088 22.42 -42.17 43.29
CA HIS A 1088 21.28 -41.84 44.13
C HIS A 1088 20.90 -43.04 45.02
N ALA A 1089 20.85 -44.24 44.45
CA ALA A 1089 20.63 -45.47 45.20
C ALA A 1089 21.71 -45.68 46.28
N LEU A 1090 22.98 -45.43 45.95
CA LEU A 1090 24.11 -45.44 46.90
C LEU A 1090 23.92 -44.39 48.01
N ALA A 1091 23.52 -43.16 47.66
CA ALA A 1091 23.26 -42.09 48.62
C ALA A 1091 22.16 -42.45 49.63
N GLY A 1092 21.14 -43.18 49.18
CA GLY A 1092 20.03 -43.69 49.99
C GLY A 1092 20.32 -44.99 50.76
N GLY A 1093 21.54 -45.52 50.70
CA GLY A 1093 21.94 -46.77 51.39
C GLY A 1093 21.46 -48.06 50.71
N GLN A 1094 20.93 -48.00 49.49
CA GLN A 1094 20.44 -49.15 48.72
C GLN A 1094 21.58 -49.79 47.91
N LEU A 1095 22.55 -50.38 48.61
CA LEU A 1095 23.85 -50.74 48.05
C LEU A 1095 23.79 -51.77 46.89
N ASP A 1096 23.00 -52.84 47.03
CA ASP A 1096 22.88 -53.87 45.99
C ASP A 1096 22.10 -53.36 44.77
N ALA A 1097 21.11 -52.48 44.99
CA ALA A 1097 20.37 -51.81 43.91
C ALA A 1097 21.31 -50.87 43.12
N ALA A 1098 22.16 -50.10 43.82
CA ALA A 1098 23.13 -49.23 43.18
C ALA A 1098 24.07 -49.98 42.22
N VAL A 1099 24.59 -51.15 42.62
CA VAL A 1099 25.45 -51.97 41.74
C VAL A 1099 24.67 -52.54 40.54
N THR A 1100 23.40 -52.89 40.74
CA THR A 1100 22.53 -53.41 39.68
C THR A 1100 22.20 -52.34 38.65
N GLU A 1101 21.85 -51.14 39.10
CA GLU A 1101 21.55 -49.99 38.24
C GLU A 1101 22.77 -49.54 37.43
N ALA A 1102 23.97 -49.68 37.98
CA ALA A 1102 25.22 -49.35 37.28
C ALA A 1102 25.63 -50.38 36.21
N ALA A 1103 25.07 -51.59 36.21
CA ALA A 1103 25.49 -52.71 35.36
C ALA A 1103 25.58 -52.43 33.85
N PRO A 1104 24.74 -51.56 33.23
CA PRO A 1104 24.86 -51.26 31.81
C PRO A 1104 26.14 -50.48 31.44
N ASN A 1105 26.88 -49.93 32.41
CA ASN A 1105 28.15 -49.24 32.18
C ASN A 1105 29.26 -49.82 33.07
N PRO A 1106 30.23 -50.57 32.52
CA PRO A 1106 31.29 -51.24 33.30
C PRO A 1106 32.15 -50.31 34.15
N ASP A 1107 32.44 -49.09 33.66
CA ASP A 1107 33.28 -48.12 34.38
C ASP A 1107 32.54 -47.52 35.58
N VAL A 1108 31.27 -47.15 35.39
CA VAL A 1108 30.40 -46.68 36.46
C VAL A 1108 30.16 -47.81 37.47
N GLN A 1109 29.93 -49.04 36.99
CA GLN A 1109 29.74 -50.21 37.85
C GLN A 1109 30.96 -50.47 38.73
N ALA A 1110 32.17 -50.47 38.17
CA ALA A 1110 33.40 -50.68 38.93
C ALA A 1110 33.58 -49.63 40.03
N ARG A 1111 33.26 -48.37 39.75
CA ARG A 1111 33.31 -47.27 40.72
C ARG A 1111 32.28 -47.43 41.84
N ILE A 1112 31.03 -47.75 41.50
CA ILE A 1112 29.95 -47.97 42.46
C ILE A 1112 30.24 -49.18 43.35
N VAL A 1113 30.76 -50.28 42.80
CA VAL A 1113 31.14 -51.47 43.60
C VAL A 1113 32.17 -51.10 44.68
N ARG A 1114 33.18 -50.27 44.35
CA ARG A 1114 34.17 -49.82 45.36
C ARG A 1114 33.55 -48.99 46.46
N LEU A 1115 32.67 -48.04 46.13
CA LEU A 1115 31.99 -47.20 47.11
C LEU A 1115 31.00 -48.03 47.95
N ALA A 1116 30.19 -48.88 47.32
CA ALA A 1116 29.21 -49.73 47.99
C ALA A 1116 29.86 -50.72 48.95
N ALA A 1117 31.00 -51.31 48.59
CA ALA A 1117 31.75 -52.21 49.49
C ALA A 1117 32.39 -51.47 50.68
N ALA A 1118 32.72 -50.19 50.53
CA ALA A 1118 33.23 -49.33 51.59
C ALA A 1118 32.11 -48.75 52.49
N SER A 1119 30.85 -48.82 52.06
CA SER A 1119 29.68 -48.32 52.81
C SER A 1119 29.39 -49.07 54.12
N GLN A 1120 28.76 -48.35 55.04
CA GLN A 1120 28.12 -48.97 56.21
C GLN A 1120 26.95 -49.85 55.74
N GLY A 1121 26.89 -51.09 56.24
CA GLY A 1121 25.88 -52.08 55.82
C GLY A 1121 26.25 -52.89 54.57
N ALA A 1122 27.48 -52.79 54.06
CA ALA A 1122 27.94 -53.59 52.91
C ALA A 1122 27.84 -55.10 53.15
N SER A 1123 27.21 -55.83 52.21
CA SER A 1123 27.04 -57.28 52.27
C SER A 1123 28.35 -58.02 51.98
N ALA A 1124 28.44 -59.30 52.39
CA ALA A 1124 29.58 -60.16 52.06
C ALA A 1124 29.77 -60.32 50.54
N ALA A 1125 28.68 -60.30 49.77
CA ALA A 1125 28.70 -60.36 48.31
C ALA A 1125 29.37 -59.12 47.69
N LEU A 1126 29.06 -57.92 48.19
CA LEU A 1126 29.70 -56.68 47.73
C LEU A 1126 31.20 -56.65 48.04
N LEU A 1127 31.61 -57.15 49.22
CA LEU A 1127 33.03 -57.29 49.57
C LEU A 1127 33.76 -58.25 48.61
N GLN A 1128 33.11 -59.34 48.21
CA GLN A 1128 33.67 -60.29 47.26
C GLN A 1128 33.80 -59.67 45.85
N GLN A 1129 32.78 -58.94 45.38
CA GLN A 1129 32.82 -58.23 44.10
C GLN A 1129 33.93 -57.18 44.07
N ALA A 1130 34.06 -56.36 45.11
CA ALA A 1130 35.12 -55.36 45.19
C ALA A 1130 36.53 -55.97 45.23
N ARG A 1131 36.71 -57.14 45.85
CA ARG A 1131 37.98 -57.88 45.85
C ARG A 1131 38.33 -58.47 44.47
N ALA A 1132 37.33 -58.78 43.66
CA ALA A 1132 37.49 -59.36 42.33
C ALA A 1132 37.73 -58.33 41.21
N LEU A 1133 37.52 -57.02 41.49
CA LEU A 1133 37.80 -55.97 40.52
C LEU A 1133 39.28 -55.91 40.16
N ASP A 1134 39.56 -55.55 38.90
CA ASP A 1134 40.91 -55.20 38.46
C ASP A 1134 41.52 -54.12 39.37
N ALA A 1135 42.85 -54.19 39.55
CA ALA A 1135 43.58 -53.33 40.48
C ALA A 1135 43.46 -51.83 40.16
N LYS A 1136 43.08 -51.45 38.94
CA LYS A 1136 42.89 -50.04 38.51
C LYS A 1136 41.43 -49.69 38.21
N ALA A 1137 40.56 -50.66 37.92
CA ALA A 1137 39.17 -50.40 37.56
C ALA A 1137 38.42 -49.63 38.66
N GLY A 1138 37.75 -48.55 38.29
CA GLY A 1138 36.96 -47.71 39.20
C GLY A 1138 37.75 -46.95 40.27
N LEU A 1139 39.09 -46.88 40.17
CA LEU A 1139 39.92 -46.08 41.07
C LEU A 1139 40.08 -44.63 40.58
N ASP A 1140 39.70 -43.68 41.43
CA ASP A 1140 39.93 -42.25 41.25
C ASP A 1140 40.28 -41.58 42.59
N MET A 1141 40.33 -40.25 42.63
CA MET A 1141 40.64 -39.47 43.83
C MET A 1141 39.66 -39.67 45.00
N PHE A 1142 38.44 -40.16 44.74
CA PHE A 1142 37.39 -40.34 45.73
C PHE A 1142 37.28 -41.81 46.20
N THR A 1143 37.47 -42.77 45.30
CA THR A 1143 37.36 -44.20 45.60
C THR A 1143 38.67 -44.81 46.08
N ALA A 1144 39.84 -44.32 45.66
CA ALA A 1144 41.12 -44.89 46.08
C ALA A 1144 41.37 -44.80 47.61
N PRO A 1145 41.13 -43.66 48.28
CA PRO A 1145 41.36 -43.55 49.72
C PRO A 1145 40.46 -44.50 50.52
N THR A 1146 39.17 -44.56 50.18
CA THR A 1146 38.19 -45.41 50.89
C THR A 1146 38.37 -46.90 50.56
N ALA A 1147 38.80 -47.25 49.35
CA ALA A 1147 39.21 -48.60 49.00
C ALA A 1147 40.45 -49.04 49.78
N TRP A 1148 41.44 -48.16 49.97
CA TRP A 1148 42.59 -48.44 50.84
C TRP A 1148 42.15 -48.69 52.29
N ALA A 1149 41.29 -47.82 52.83
CA ALA A 1149 40.77 -48.00 54.19
C ALA A 1149 39.99 -49.31 54.36
N LEU A 1150 39.19 -49.70 53.35
CA LEU A 1150 38.47 -50.98 53.33
C LEU A 1150 39.44 -52.16 53.27
N ALA A 1151 40.43 -52.13 52.37
CA ALA A 1151 41.44 -53.18 52.24
C ALA A 1151 42.22 -53.37 53.55
N ALA A 1152 42.59 -52.28 54.21
CA ALA A 1152 43.20 -52.33 55.53
C ALA A 1152 42.27 -53.02 56.54
N ARG A 1153 40.99 -52.63 56.60
CA ARG A 1153 40.00 -53.21 57.53
C ARG A 1153 39.79 -54.71 57.33
N GLN A 1154 39.84 -55.17 56.08
CA GLN A 1154 39.59 -56.57 55.70
C GLN A 1154 40.87 -57.43 55.63
N GLY A 1155 42.06 -56.85 55.85
CA GLY A 1155 43.33 -57.55 55.74
C GLY A 1155 43.73 -57.93 54.30
N TRP A 1156 43.30 -57.14 53.31
CA TRP A 1156 43.70 -57.30 51.89
C TRP A 1156 45.02 -56.57 51.60
N PRO A 1157 45.70 -56.85 50.46
CA PRO A 1157 46.88 -56.08 50.03
C PRO A 1157 46.57 -54.58 49.93
N VAL A 1158 47.42 -53.73 50.52
CA VAL A 1158 47.15 -52.29 50.66
C VAL A 1158 48.06 -51.41 49.81
N GLU A 1159 49.21 -51.92 49.39
CA GLU A 1159 50.27 -51.15 48.70
C GLU A 1159 49.77 -50.54 47.39
N PRO A 1160 49.10 -51.27 46.47
CA PRO A 1160 48.63 -50.68 45.21
C PRO A 1160 47.57 -49.58 45.42
N LEU A 1161 46.72 -49.74 46.44
CA LEU A 1161 45.65 -48.78 46.78
C LEU A 1161 46.21 -47.56 47.51
N ARG A 1162 47.23 -47.75 48.35
CA ARG A 1162 47.99 -46.67 48.97
C ARG A 1162 48.70 -45.84 47.91
N ASP A 1163 49.40 -46.48 46.98
CA ASP A 1163 50.10 -45.80 45.90
C ASP A 1163 49.13 -45.08 44.96
N ALA A 1164 47.97 -45.68 44.68
CA ALA A 1164 46.90 -45.02 43.94
C ALA A 1164 46.35 -43.81 44.70
N THR A 1165 46.17 -43.91 46.02
CA THR A 1165 45.75 -42.79 46.87
C THR A 1165 46.76 -41.66 46.84
N VAL A 1166 48.06 -41.96 47.01
CA VAL A 1166 49.13 -40.95 46.96
C VAL A 1166 49.17 -40.24 45.61
N ARG A 1167 49.04 -41.00 44.50
CA ARG A 1167 48.97 -40.40 43.17
C ARG A 1167 47.72 -39.54 42.97
N ALA A 1168 46.57 -39.98 43.50
CA ALA A 1168 45.28 -39.35 43.22
C ALA A 1168 44.98 -38.12 44.10
N THR A 1169 45.56 -38.02 45.31
CA THR A 1169 45.32 -36.89 46.23
C THR A 1169 46.40 -35.82 46.24
N GLY A 1170 47.51 -36.02 45.52
CA GLY A 1170 48.51 -34.96 45.26
C GLY A 1170 49.09 -34.35 46.54
N GLU A 1171 49.01 -33.01 46.68
CA GLU A 1171 49.56 -32.28 47.83
C GLU A 1171 48.93 -32.71 49.17
N ASP A 1172 47.67 -33.17 49.17
CA ASP A 1172 46.97 -33.64 50.38
C ASP A 1172 47.46 -34.99 50.88
N ALA A 1173 48.12 -35.79 50.02
CA ALA A 1173 48.46 -37.18 50.29
C ALA A 1173 49.22 -37.36 51.61
N ALA A 1174 50.24 -36.51 51.84
CA ALA A 1174 51.06 -36.59 53.04
C ALA A 1174 50.24 -36.36 54.32
N GLY A 1175 49.30 -35.41 54.30
CA GLY A 1175 48.43 -35.11 55.45
C GLY A 1175 47.39 -36.19 55.68
N ILE A 1176 46.74 -36.68 54.62
CA ILE A 1176 45.78 -37.80 54.69
C ILE A 1176 46.46 -39.04 55.26
N MET A 1177 47.70 -39.35 54.84
CA MET A 1177 48.47 -40.49 55.36
C MET A 1177 48.80 -40.35 56.85
N ARG A 1178 49.26 -39.16 57.29
CA ARG A 1178 49.53 -38.90 58.72
C ARG A 1178 48.27 -39.08 59.56
N PHE A 1179 47.15 -38.52 59.10
CA PHE A 1179 45.85 -38.66 59.76
C PHE A 1179 45.42 -40.13 59.85
N PHE A 1180 45.43 -40.85 58.73
CA PHE A 1180 44.98 -42.24 58.71
C PHE A 1180 45.85 -43.14 59.59
N THR A 1181 47.18 -42.91 59.59
CA THR A 1181 48.12 -43.61 60.49
C THR A 1181 47.79 -43.32 61.96
N ALA A 1182 47.48 -42.08 62.32
CA ALA A 1182 47.08 -41.72 63.68
C ALA A 1182 45.76 -42.40 64.11
N VAL A 1183 44.78 -42.47 63.20
CA VAL A 1183 43.52 -43.19 63.43
C VAL A 1183 43.74 -44.69 63.61
N GLN A 1184 44.62 -45.30 62.80
CA GLN A 1184 44.99 -46.72 62.95
C GLN A 1184 45.69 -47.00 64.28
N ALA A 1185 46.48 -46.04 64.79
CA ALA A 1185 47.14 -46.11 66.08
C ALA A 1185 46.21 -45.83 67.28
N GLY A 1186 44.92 -45.55 67.05
CA GLY A 1186 43.94 -45.29 68.11
C GLY A 1186 44.03 -43.90 68.74
N ALA A 1187 44.54 -42.89 68.02
CA ALA A 1187 44.53 -41.51 68.48
C ALA A 1187 43.09 -40.99 68.70
N ASP A 1188 42.91 -40.11 69.69
CA ASP A 1188 41.65 -39.40 69.88
C ASP A 1188 41.38 -38.41 68.73
N GLN A 1189 40.15 -37.88 68.70
CA GLN A 1189 39.69 -37.03 67.60
C GLN A 1189 40.58 -35.79 67.42
N GLN A 1190 40.93 -35.10 68.50
CA GLN A 1190 41.69 -33.86 68.46
C GLN A 1190 43.11 -34.09 67.92
N ARG A 1191 43.79 -35.15 68.38
CA ARG A 1191 45.15 -35.48 67.95
C ARG A 1191 45.20 -35.96 66.51
N ALA A 1192 44.19 -36.71 66.06
CA ALA A 1192 44.06 -37.09 64.66
C ALA A 1192 43.78 -35.86 63.78
N ASP A 1193 42.82 -35.01 64.12
CA ASP A 1193 42.48 -33.79 63.34
C ASP A 1193 43.68 -32.84 63.17
N ALA A 1194 44.57 -32.74 64.18
CA ALA A 1194 45.80 -31.96 64.09
C ALA A 1194 46.77 -32.44 62.99
N ALA A 1195 46.68 -33.71 62.56
CA ALA A 1195 47.49 -34.24 61.46
C ALA A 1195 47.07 -33.70 60.08
N LEU A 1196 45.87 -33.13 59.98
CA LEU A 1196 45.28 -32.55 58.77
C LEU A 1196 45.55 -31.04 58.60
N THR A 1197 46.52 -30.47 59.32
CA THR A 1197 47.00 -29.11 59.02
C THR A 1197 47.63 -29.09 57.63
N GLY A 1198 47.26 -28.09 56.81
CA GLY A 1198 47.73 -27.98 55.43
C GLY A 1198 47.05 -28.94 54.46
N VAL A 1199 45.90 -29.52 54.83
CA VAL A 1199 45.09 -30.39 53.96
C VAL A 1199 43.85 -29.64 53.51
N SER A 1200 43.53 -29.74 52.21
CA SER A 1200 42.37 -29.11 51.59
C SER A 1200 41.04 -29.58 52.21
N LEU A 1201 39.95 -28.86 51.93
CA LEU A 1201 38.61 -29.25 52.38
C LEU A 1201 38.17 -30.62 51.84
N VAL A 1202 38.46 -30.91 50.57
CA VAL A 1202 38.14 -32.21 49.97
C VAL A 1202 39.02 -33.31 50.58
N GLY A 1203 40.32 -33.06 50.72
CA GLY A 1203 41.26 -33.99 51.36
C GLY A 1203 40.87 -34.33 52.81
N ARG A 1204 40.40 -33.34 53.58
CA ARG A 1204 39.86 -33.53 54.93
C ARG A 1204 38.60 -34.40 54.91
N GLY A 1205 37.67 -34.16 53.97
CA GLY A 1205 36.50 -35.01 53.77
C GLY A 1205 36.87 -36.46 53.46
N LEU A 1206 37.87 -36.68 52.58
CA LEU A 1206 38.38 -38.00 52.23
C LEU A 1206 39.00 -38.70 53.43
N ALA A 1207 39.81 -37.99 54.22
CA ALA A 1207 40.40 -38.51 55.46
C ALA A 1207 39.32 -38.95 56.45
N TYR A 1208 38.27 -38.15 56.63
CA TYR A 1208 37.12 -38.51 57.48
C TYR A 1208 36.34 -39.71 56.95
N ALA A 1209 36.13 -39.80 55.63
CA ALA A 1209 35.52 -40.99 55.02
C ALA A 1209 36.39 -42.24 55.24
N MET A 1210 37.72 -42.14 55.09
CA MET A 1210 38.64 -43.24 55.39
C MET A 1210 38.56 -43.70 56.85
N ALA A 1211 38.52 -42.77 57.81
CA ALA A 1211 38.36 -43.10 59.21
C ALA A 1211 37.01 -43.79 59.49
N ALA A 1212 35.94 -43.32 58.87
CA ALA A 1212 34.61 -43.93 58.98
C ALA A 1212 34.58 -45.37 58.42
N VAL A 1213 35.23 -45.59 57.27
CA VAL A 1213 35.37 -46.94 56.69
C VAL A 1213 36.18 -47.84 57.62
N TRP A 1214 37.36 -47.41 58.09
CA TRP A 1214 38.24 -48.22 58.95
C TRP A 1214 37.62 -48.56 60.31
N LEU A 1215 37.05 -47.58 61.02
CA LEU A 1215 36.50 -47.75 62.37
C LEU A 1215 35.13 -48.43 62.37
N GLY A 1216 34.39 -48.36 61.27
CA GLY A 1216 33.02 -48.88 61.16
C GLY A 1216 32.10 -48.18 62.15
N GLU A 1217 31.34 -48.94 62.95
CA GLU A 1217 30.41 -48.40 63.96
C GLU A 1217 31.12 -47.57 65.05
N ARG A 1218 32.41 -47.82 65.30
CA ARG A 1218 33.21 -47.10 66.32
C ARG A 1218 33.63 -45.69 65.89
N CYS A 1219 33.36 -45.27 64.65
CA CYS A 1219 33.73 -43.94 64.19
C CYS A 1219 32.98 -42.84 64.96
N PRO A 1220 33.66 -41.79 65.44
CA PRO A 1220 33.02 -40.58 65.96
C PRO A 1220 32.00 -40.00 64.96
N GLN A 1221 30.87 -39.51 65.47
CA GLN A 1221 29.84 -38.89 64.64
C GLN A 1221 30.35 -37.64 63.91
N ALA A 1222 31.27 -36.89 64.54
CA ALA A 1222 31.87 -35.70 63.95
C ALA A 1222 32.60 -35.97 62.62
N TRP A 1223 33.30 -37.11 62.49
CA TRP A 1223 33.94 -37.48 61.22
C TRP A 1223 32.94 -37.96 60.17
N ARG A 1224 31.90 -38.70 60.55
CA ARG A 1224 30.83 -39.08 59.61
C ARG A 1224 30.12 -37.84 59.05
N GLU A 1225 29.76 -36.91 59.92
CA GLU A 1225 29.07 -35.69 59.53
C GLU A 1225 30.00 -34.75 58.75
N GLY A 1226 31.25 -34.60 59.19
CA GLY A 1226 32.26 -33.82 58.45
C GLY A 1226 32.51 -34.36 57.04
N ALA A 1227 32.60 -35.69 56.88
CA ALA A 1227 32.71 -36.31 55.55
C ALA A 1227 31.45 -36.03 54.69
N LYS A 1228 30.25 -36.10 55.27
CA LYS A 1228 29.00 -35.77 54.56
C LYS A 1228 28.92 -34.30 54.16
N GLN A 1229 29.40 -33.38 54.99
CA GLN A 1229 29.37 -31.95 54.71
C GLN A 1229 30.39 -31.54 53.63
N LEU A 1230 31.57 -32.17 53.64
CA LEU A 1230 32.68 -31.84 52.74
C LEU A 1230 32.63 -32.60 51.41
N LEU A 1231 31.98 -33.76 51.34
CA LEU A 1231 31.88 -34.60 50.13
C LEU A 1231 30.42 -34.82 49.71
N PHE A 1232 30.16 -34.80 48.40
CA PHE A 1232 28.86 -35.17 47.81
C PHE A 1232 28.69 -36.69 47.74
N SER A 1233 27.47 -37.19 47.56
CA SER A 1233 27.22 -38.64 47.61
C SER A 1233 28.00 -39.45 46.57
N SER A 1234 28.31 -38.87 45.41
CA SER A 1234 29.11 -39.52 44.36
C SER A 1234 30.61 -39.60 44.68
N GLU A 1235 31.05 -39.00 45.78
CA GLU A 1235 32.45 -38.84 46.18
C GLU A 1235 32.80 -39.62 47.47
N ARG A 1236 31.81 -40.29 48.07
CA ARG A 1236 32.00 -41.03 49.32
C ARG A 1236 31.11 -42.27 49.37
N PRO A 1237 31.46 -43.27 50.18
CA PRO A 1237 30.55 -44.35 50.53
C PRO A 1237 29.33 -43.83 51.32
N TYR A 1238 28.31 -44.69 51.46
CA TYR A 1238 27.21 -44.46 52.38
C TYR A 1238 27.71 -44.63 53.83
N LEU A 1239 27.62 -43.57 54.63
CA LEU A 1239 28.20 -43.49 55.97
C LEU A 1239 27.16 -43.56 57.11
N GLY A 1240 25.94 -44.03 56.82
CA GLY A 1240 24.85 -44.14 57.79
C GLY A 1240 23.92 -42.93 57.76
#